data_AF-A0A452QRC6-F1
#
_entry.id   AF-A0A452QRC6-F1
#
_cell.length_a   1.000
_cell.length_b   1.000
_cell.length_c   1.000
_cell.angle_alpha   90.00
_cell.angle_beta   90.00
_cell.angle_gamma   90.00
#
_symmetry.space_group_name_H-M   'P 1'
#
loop_
_entity.id
_entity.type
_entity.pdbx_description
1 polymer ?
#
loop_
_entity_poly.entity_id
_entity_poly.type
_entity_poly.pdbx_seq_one_letter_code
_entity_poly.pdbx_strand_id
1 'polypeptide(L)'
;MTSEARGGLGAPPLQAARSLPGPAPCLKHFPLDLRTSMDGKCKEIAEELFSRSLAESELRSAPYEFPEESPIEQLEERRQRLERQISQDVKLEPDILLRAKQDFLKTDSALDLQLYKEQGEGQGDRGLRERDVVLEREFQRVTISGEEKCGVPFTDLLDAAKSVVRALFIREKYMALSLQSFCPTTRRYLQQLAEKPLETRTYEQGPDTPVSADAPVHPPALEQHPYEYCEPSTMPGDLGLGLRMVQGVVHVYTRREPDEHCPEVELPYPDLQEFVADVNVLMALIINGPIKSFCYRRLQYLSSKFQMHVLLNEMKELAAQKKVPHRDFYNIRKVDTHIHASSCMNQKHLLRFIKRAMKRHLEEIVHVEQGREQTLREVFESMNLTAYDLSVDTLDMHADRNTFHRFDKFNAKYNPIGESVLREIFIKTDNRVSGKYFAHIIKEVMSDLEESKYQNAELRLSIYGRSRDEWDKLACWAVKHRVHSPNVRWLVQVPRLFDVYRTKGQLANFQEMLENIFLPLFEATVHPASHPELHLFLEHVDGFDSVDDESKPENHVFNLESPLPEAWVEEDNPPYAYYLYYTFANMAMLNHLRRQRGFHTFVLRPHCGEAGPIHHLVSAFMLAENISHGLLLRKAPVLQYLYYLAQIGIAMSPLSNNSLFLSYHRNPLPEYLSRGLMVSLSTDDPLQFHFTKEPLMEEYSIATQVWKLSSCDMCELARNSVLMSGFSHKVKSHWLGPNYTKEGPEGNDIRRTNVPDIRVGYRYETLCQELALITQAVQSEMLETIPEESGLTTSPGPQ
;
A
#
# COMPACT_ATOMS: atom_id res chain seq x y z
N MET A 1 -35.94 38.54 -50.63
CA MET A 1 -34.63 39.16 -50.92
C MET A 1 -34.41 40.18 -49.82
N THR A 2 -33.48 40.07 -48.89
CA THR A 2 -32.14 39.48 -48.87
C THR A 2 -31.76 39.17 -47.41
N SER A 3 -30.98 38.10 -47.23
CA SER A 3 -30.40 37.60 -45.99
C SER A 3 -29.32 38.52 -45.42
N GLU A 4 -29.31 38.75 -44.11
CA GLU A 4 -28.12 39.21 -43.39
C GLU A 4 -27.43 38.00 -42.73
N ALA A 5 -26.23 37.71 -43.22
CA ALA A 5 -25.31 36.73 -42.68
C ALA A 5 -24.45 37.39 -41.58
N ARG A 6 -24.45 36.80 -40.37
CA ARG A 6 -23.42 37.07 -39.36
C ARG A 6 -22.28 36.09 -39.56
N GLY A 7 -21.11 36.62 -39.90
CA GLY A 7 -19.87 35.88 -40.07
C GLY A 7 -19.39 35.23 -38.77
N GLY A 8 -18.94 33.97 -38.89
CA GLY A 8 -18.28 33.24 -37.83
C GLY A 8 -16.89 33.80 -37.57
N LEU A 9 -16.61 34.07 -36.30
CA LEU A 9 -15.26 34.30 -35.80
C LEU A 9 -14.65 32.93 -35.46
N GLY A 10 -13.62 32.57 -36.21
CA GLY A 10 -12.83 31.37 -35.98
C GLY A 10 -12.19 31.36 -34.59
N ALA A 11 -12.10 30.17 -34.02
CA ALA A 11 -11.37 29.92 -32.78
C ALA A 11 -9.90 30.39 -32.93
N PRO A 12 -9.31 31.03 -31.90
CA PRO A 12 -7.94 31.48 -31.96
C PRO A 12 -6.99 30.27 -32.00
N PRO A 13 -5.84 30.35 -32.69
CA PRO A 13 -4.82 29.32 -32.62
C PRO A 13 -4.32 29.23 -31.18
N LEU A 14 -4.29 28.02 -30.63
CA LEU A 14 -3.74 27.71 -29.32
C LEU A 14 -2.35 28.33 -29.19
N GLN A 15 -2.21 29.33 -28.33
CA GLN A 15 -0.90 29.71 -27.81
C GLN A 15 -0.30 28.46 -27.15
N ALA A 16 0.93 28.14 -27.50
CA ALA A 16 1.70 27.07 -26.88
C ALA A 16 1.82 27.34 -25.37
N ALA A 17 0.87 26.81 -24.59
CA ALA A 17 1.08 26.58 -23.18
C ALA A 17 2.34 25.74 -23.09
N ARG A 18 3.34 26.26 -22.38
CA ARG A 18 4.66 25.65 -22.22
C ARG A 18 4.50 24.14 -21.99
N SER A 19 4.83 23.36 -23.02
CA SER A 19 5.05 21.93 -22.91
C SER A 19 6.01 21.73 -21.74
N LEU A 20 5.53 21.15 -20.65
CA LEU A 20 6.43 20.67 -19.61
C LEU A 20 7.34 19.64 -20.30
N PRO A 21 8.66 19.85 -20.35
CA PRO A 21 9.54 18.87 -20.97
C PRO A 21 9.38 17.55 -20.21
N GLY A 22 9.18 16.46 -20.96
CA GLY A 22 9.16 15.10 -20.42
C GLY A 22 10.48 14.77 -19.69
N PRO A 23 10.49 13.73 -18.84
CA PRO A 23 11.69 13.34 -18.12
C PRO A 23 12.84 13.04 -19.11
N ALA A 24 14.04 13.55 -18.83
CA ALA A 24 15.21 13.25 -19.64
C ALA A 24 15.60 11.75 -19.49
N PRO A 25 16.20 11.11 -20.51
CA PRO A 25 16.45 9.65 -20.54
C PRO A 25 17.54 9.13 -19.55
N CYS A 26 17.94 9.92 -18.56
CA CYS A 26 19.20 9.72 -17.84
C CYS A 26 19.05 8.96 -16.50
N LEU A 27 18.22 7.90 -16.45
CA LEU A 27 18.07 7.05 -15.26
C LEU A 27 19.00 5.81 -15.25
N LYS A 28 19.83 5.64 -16.27
CA LYS A 28 20.61 4.39 -16.49
C LYS A 28 21.89 4.26 -15.65
N HIS A 29 22.36 5.32 -14.98
CA HIS A 29 23.58 5.27 -14.19
C HIS A 29 23.37 5.84 -12.79
N PHE A 30 23.63 5.01 -11.78
CA PHE A 30 23.72 5.47 -10.41
C PHE A 30 24.93 6.41 -10.28
N PRO A 31 24.80 7.56 -9.60
CA PRO A 31 25.85 8.56 -9.52
C PRO A 31 27.06 8.17 -8.65
N LEU A 32 27.08 6.98 -8.03
CA LEU A 32 28.20 6.51 -7.21
C LEU A 32 28.66 5.10 -7.59
N ASP A 33 29.95 4.83 -7.35
CA ASP A 33 30.51 3.48 -7.35
C ASP A 33 30.06 2.69 -6.12
N LEU A 34 28.83 2.16 -6.18
CA LEU A 34 28.26 1.27 -5.15
C LEU A 34 28.69 -0.18 -5.35
N ARG A 35 29.94 -0.41 -5.77
CA ARG A 35 30.49 -1.76 -5.89
C ARG A 35 30.59 -2.42 -4.52
N THR A 36 30.17 -3.67 -4.49
CA THR A 36 30.10 -4.54 -3.34
C THR A 36 30.85 -5.84 -3.64
N SER A 37 31.13 -6.61 -2.60
CA SER A 37 31.71 -7.96 -2.70
C SER A 37 30.88 -8.96 -3.51
N MET A 38 29.63 -8.63 -3.87
CA MET A 38 28.72 -9.48 -4.64
C MET A 38 28.73 -9.21 -6.15
N ASP A 39 29.29 -8.10 -6.61
CA ASP A 39 29.23 -7.71 -8.02
C ASP A 39 29.92 -8.76 -8.92
N GLY A 40 29.24 -9.12 -10.01
CA GLY A 40 29.64 -10.21 -10.90
C GLY A 40 29.09 -11.60 -10.53
N LYS A 41 28.48 -11.77 -9.34
CA LYS A 41 27.88 -13.05 -8.89
C LYS A 41 26.38 -12.97 -8.60
N CYS A 42 25.76 -11.79 -8.75
CA CYS A 42 24.35 -11.60 -8.39
C CYS A 42 23.39 -12.57 -9.09
N LYS A 43 23.63 -12.91 -10.37
CA LYS A 43 22.80 -13.87 -11.11
C LYS A 43 22.87 -15.27 -10.49
N GLU A 44 24.09 -15.78 -10.24
CA GLU A 44 24.31 -17.10 -9.64
C GLU A 44 23.69 -17.21 -8.24
N ILE A 45 23.83 -16.15 -7.42
CA ILE A 45 23.26 -16.09 -6.07
C ILE A 45 21.73 -16.03 -6.13
N ALA A 46 21.15 -15.29 -7.09
CA ALA A 46 19.70 -15.21 -7.28
C ALA A 46 19.10 -16.57 -7.69
N GLU A 47 19.77 -17.31 -8.57
CA GLU A 47 19.39 -18.67 -8.97
C GLU A 47 19.43 -19.65 -7.77
N GLU A 48 20.37 -19.47 -6.84
CA GLU A 48 20.42 -20.23 -5.59
C GLU A 48 19.19 -19.97 -4.71
N LEU A 49 18.73 -18.71 -4.59
CA LEU A 49 17.51 -18.38 -3.82
C LEU A 49 16.30 -19.13 -4.35
N PHE A 50 16.16 -19.11 -5.67
CA PHE A 50 15.04 -19.74 -6.33
C PHE A 50 15.09 -21.25 -6.18
N SER A 51 16.27 -21.86 -6.38
CA SER A 51 16.47 -23.29 -6.19
C SER A 51 16.14 -23.73 -4.76
N ARG A 52 16.50 -22.93 -3.75
CA ARG A 52 16.11 -23.16 -2.35
C ARG A 52 14.61 -23.01 -2.14
N SER A 53 13.98 -22.00 -2.75
CA SER A 53 12.54 -21.77 -2.65
C SER A 53 11.73 -22.91 -3.28
N LEU A 54 12.19 -23.43 -4.42
CA LEU A 54 11.64 -24.63 -5.05
C LEU A 54 11.82 -25.87 -4.17
N ALA A 55 13.02 -26.08 -3.62
CA ALA A 55 13.29 -27.22 -2.73
C ALA A 55 12.44 -27.16 -1.44
N GLU A 56 12.26 -25.98 -0.84
CA GLU A 56 11.34 -25.77 0.29
C GLU A 56 9.87 -26.01 -0.09
N SER A 57 9.50 -25.75 -1.35
CA SER A 57 8.16 -26.07 -1.89
C SER A 57 7.96 -27.57 -2.11
N GLU A 58 8.99 -28.31 -2.54
CA GLU A 58 8.97 -29.77 -2.74
C GLU A 58 9.04 -30.56 -1.42
N LEU A 59 9.73 -30.03 -0.40
CA LEU A 59 9.85 -30.62 0.95
C LEU A 59 8.59 -30.49 1.82
N ARG A 60 7.44 -30.08 1.26
CA ARG A 60 6.16 -30.05 1.98
C ARG A 60 5.71 -31.47 2.36
N SER A 61 6.19 -31.97 3.50
CA SER A 61 5.42 -32.92 4.33
C SER A 61 4.12 -32.23 4.79
N ALA A 62 3.09 -33.02 5.11
CA ALA A 62 1.78 -32.52 5.50
C ALA A 62 1.88 -31.32 6.49
N PRO A 63 1.08 -30.25 6.37
CA PRO A 63 1.25 -29.00 7.12
C PRO A 63 1.03 -29.11 8.64
N TYR A 64 0.81 -30.32 9.17
CA TYR A 64 0.41 -30.53 10.55
C TYR A 64 1.56 -30.55 11.55
N GLU A 65 2.81 -30.54 11.11
CA GLU A 65 3.97 -30.29 11.97
C GLU A 65 4.97 -29.48 11.15
N PHE A 66 4.92 -28.15 11.29
CA PHE A 66 6.17 -27.41 11.13
C PHE A 66 7.13 -27.99 12.18
N PRO A 67 8.43 -28.18 11.88
CA PRO A 67 9.40 -28.21 12.95
C PRO A 67 9.18 -26.88 13.68
N GLU A 68 8.59 -26.97 14.87
CA GLU A 68 8.97 -26.08 15.95
C GLU A 68 10.50 -25.98 15.88
N GLU A 69 11.07 -24.83 16.19
CA GLU A 69 12.49 -24.70 16.48
C GLU A 69 13.38 -24.33 15.27
N SER A 70 13.25 -23.09 14.82
CA SER A 70 14.48 -22.35 14.53
C SER A 70 15.19 -22.06 15.88
N PRO A 71 16.53 -22.18 15.97
CA PRO A 71 17.27 -21.88 17.21
C PRO A 71 17.05 -20.42 17.71
N ILE A 72 16.67 -19.53 16.79
CA ILE A 72 16.37 -18.12 17.06
C ILE A 72 15.00 -17.98 17.74
N GLU A 73 13.98 -18.70 17.27
CA GLU A 73 12.66 -18.71 17.92
C GLU A 73 12.71 -19.36 19.31
N GLN A 74 13.55 -20.38 19.53
CA GLN A 74 13.79 -20.93 20.88
C GLN A 74 14.42 -19.91 21.82
N LEU A 75 15.34 -19.07 21.32
CA LEU A 75 15.97 -18.01 22.11
C LEU A 75 14.97 -16.90 22.43
N GLU A 76 14.12 -16.50 21.48
CA GLU A 76 13.07 -15.50 21.69
C GLU A 76 11.98 -16.02 22.62
N GLU A 77 11.54 -17.27 22.48
CA GLU A 77 10.55 -17.87 23.36
C GLU A 77 11.11 -18.13 24.77
N ARG A 78 12.37 -18.57 24.88
CA ARG A 78 13.07 -18.62 26.18
C ARG A 78 13.18 -17.23 26.78
N ARG A 79 13.51 -16.20 26.01
CA ARG A 79 13.62 -14.83 26.49
C ARG A 79 12.28 -14.27 26.93
N GLN A 80 11.19 -14.51 26.19
CA GLN A 80 9.84 -14.13 26.60
C GLN A 80 9.36 -14.91 27.84
N ARG A 81 9.70 -16.21 27.95
CA ARG A 81 9.43 -17.00 29.17
C ARG A 81 10.25 -16.47 30.35
N LEU A 82 11.50 -16.08 30.13
CA LEU A 82 12.36 -15.48 31.15
C LEU A 82 11.86 -14.09 31.56
N GLU A 83 11.41 -13.25 30.63
CA GLU A 83 10.79 -11.94 30.92
C GLU A 83 9.48 -12.10 31.69
N ARG A 84 8.66 -13.10 31.36
CA ARG A 84 7.46 -13.45 32.13
C ARG A 84 7.81 -13.98 33.53
N GLN A 85 8.86 -14.79 33.65
CA GLN A 85 9.36 -15.26 34.95
C GLN A 85 9.94 -14.11 35.78
N ILE A 86 10.74 -13.22 35.20
CA ILE A 86 11.25 -12.02 35.87
C ILE A 86 10.09 -11.12 36.31
N SER A 87 9.07 -10.95 35.48
CA SER A 87 7.85 -10.21 35.84
C SER A 87 7.02 -10.88 36.94
N GLN A 88 7.15 -12.19 37.16
CA GLN A 88 6.44 -12.95 38.20
C GLN A 88 7.28 -13.14 39.48
N ASP A 89 8.60 -13.22 39.35
CA ASP A 89 9.58 -13.41 40.43
C ASP A 89 9.99 -12.10 41.10
N VAL A 90 9.72 -10.95 40.46
CA VAL A 90 9.72 -9.63 41.11
C VAL A 90 8.47 -9.52 42.01
N LYS A 91 8.49 -10.29 43.10
CA LYS A 91 7.69 -10.00 44.31
C LYS A 91 8.24 -8.72 44.91
N LEU A 92 7.71 -7.60 44.46
CA LEU A 92 7.98 -6.28 45.02
C LEU A 92 7.56 -6.28 46.49
N GLU A 93 8.50 -6.02 47.40
CA GLU A 93 8.16 -5.56 48.74
C GLU A 93 7.31 -4.28 48.60
N PRO A 94 6.10 -4.24 49.20
CA PRO A 94 5.17 -3.12 49.06
C PRO A 94 5.77 -1.77 49.48
N ASP A 95 6.74 -1.78 50.39
CA ASP A 95 7.27 -0.58 51.03
C ASP A 95 8.24 0.21 50.14
N ILE A 96 8.94 -0.45 49.20
CA ILE A 96 9.86 0.23 48.27
C ILE A 96 9.07 0.97 47.18
N LEU A 97 8.00 0.36 46.67
CA LEU A 97 7.10 1.00 45.71
C LEU A 97 6.29 2.13 46.34
N LEU A 98 5.91 2.02 47.61
CA LEU A 98 5.19 3.07 48.33
C LEU A 98 6.09 4.26 48.67
N ARG A 99 7.36 4.01 49.07
CA ARG A 99 8.37 5.07 49.23
C ARG A 99 8.75 5.72 47.91
N ALA A 100 8.99 4.93 46.86
CA ALA A 100 9.26 5.47 45.54
C ALA A 100 8.08 6.29 45.03
N LYS A 101 6.81 5.84 45.19
CA LYS A 101 5.63 6.67 44.87
C LYS A 101 5.55 7.93 45.71
N GLN A 102 5.80 7.86 47.02
CA GLN A 102 5.70 9.01 47.92
C GLN A 102 6.83 10.03 47.71
N ASP A 103 8.02 9.60 47.32
CA ASP A 103 9.16 10.48 47.05
C ASP A 103 9.10 11.06 45.61
N PHE A 104 8.58 10.31 44.63
CA PHE A 104 8.33 10.83 43.27
C PHE A 104 7.13 11.80 43.22
N LEU A 105 6.08 11.57 44.01
CA LEU A 105 4.92 12.48 44.10
C LEU A 105 5.21 13.77 44.89
N LYS A 106 6.28 13.80 45.71
CA LYS A 106 6.62 14.97 46.53
C LYS A 106 7.53 15.98 45.82
N THR A 107 8.21 15.62 44.74
CA THR A 107 9.34 16.45 44.28
C THR A 107 8.99 17.44 43.16
N ASP A 108 8.07 17.18 42.23
CA ASP A 108 7.97 18.06 41.03
C ASP A 108 6.59 18.67 40.73
N SER A 109 5.57 18.53 41.58
CA SER A 109 4.21 19.00 41.21
C SER A 109 3.80 20.36 41.80
N ALA A 110 4.29 20.74 42.98
CA ALA A 110 3.79 21.92 43.69
C ALA A 110 4.62 23.19 43.44
N LEU A 111 5.95 23.05 43.35
CA LEU A 111 6.87 24.17 43.10
C LEU A 111 6.80 24.62 41.63
N ASP A 112 6.72 23.69 40.68
CA ASP A 112 6.60 24.00 39.25
C ASP A 112 5.26 24.66 38.91
N LEU A 113 4.18 24.30 39.62
CA LEU A 113 2.85 24.90 39.45
C LEU A 113 2.77 26.33 40.05
N GLN A 114 3.57 26.63 41.07
CA GLN A 114 3.70 27.99 41.61
C GLN A 114 4.57 28.88 40.71
N LEU A 115 5.69 28.35 40.21
CA LEU A 115 6.53 29.04 39.21
C LEU A 115 5.77 29.32 37.90
N TYR A 116 4.88 28.42 37.46
CA TYR A 116 4.01 28.63 36.30
C TYR A 116 2.95 29.72 36.53
N LYS A 117 2.43 29.86 37.75
CA LYS A 117 1.45 30.91 38.08
C LYS A 117 2.09 32.28 38.19
N GLU A 118 3.31 32.37 38.70
CA GLU A 118 4.05 33.64 38.84
C GLU A 118 4.57 34.19 37.50
N GLN A 119 4.76 33.35 36.48
CA GLN A 119 5.15 33.79 35.12
C GLN A 119 3.97 34.20 34.23
N GLY A 120 2.73 33.96 34.65
CA GLY A 120 1.51 34.22 33.87
C GLY A 120 0.99 35.66 33.91
N GLU A 121 1.49 36.53 34.79
CA GLU A 121 0.90 37.86 35.01
C GLU A 121 1.59 39.02 34.25
N GLY A 122 2.47 38.76 33.27
CA GLY A 122 3.36 39.82 32.77
C GLY A 122 3.62 40.01 31.27
N GLN A 123 3.33 39.08 30.35
CA GLN A 123 3.82 39.21 28.95
C GLN A 123 2.85 38.70 27.88
N GLY A 124 2.82 39.43 26.76
CA GLY A 124 1.78 39.36 25.73
C GLY A 124 1.62 38.04 24.95
N ASP A 125 0.38 37.87 24.47
CA ASP A 125 -0.29 36.65 23.98
C ASP A 125 0.34 35.93 22.76
N ARG A 126 1.34 36.51 22.08
CA ARG A 126 1.99 35.87 20.91
C ARG A 126 3.22 35.03 21.23
N GLY A 127 4.01 35.39 22.24
CA GLY A 127 5.26 34.67 22.57
C GLY A 127 5.05 33.40 23.41
N LEU A 128 3.94 33.31 24.14
CA LEU A 128 3.59 32.15 24.98
C LEU A 128 3.19 30.93 24.14
N ARG A 129 2.44 31.12 23.05
CA ARG A 129 2.03 30.01 22.16
C ARG A 129 3.21 29.30 21.50
N GLU A 130 4.25 30.03 21.09
CA GLU A 130 5.45 29.41 20.49
C GLU A 130 6.28 28.66 21.53
N ARG A 131 6.41 29.20 22.76
CA ARG A 131 7.10 28.50 23.87
C ARG A 131 6.34 27.25 24.33
N ASP A 132 5.01 27.29 24.43
CA ASP A 132 4.20 26.13 24.79
C ASP A 132 4.27 25.03 23.73
N VAL A 133 4.28 25.37 22.43
CA VAL A 133 4.46 24.39 21.34
C VAL A 133 5.87 23.76 21.35
N VAL A 134 6.90 24.52 21.74
CA VAL A 134 8.27 23.99 21.89
C VAL A 134 8.37 23.05 23.10
N LEU A 135 7.76 23.40 24.24
CA LEU A 135 7.70 22.54 25.44
C LEU A 135 6.86 21.27 25.22
N GLU A 136 5.81 21.32 24.39
CA GLU A 136 5.01 20.14 24.03
C GLU A 136 5.75 19.12 23.16
N ARG A 137 6.87 19.51 22.55
CA ARG A 137 7.77 18.63 21.79
C ARG A 137 8.90 18.04 22.64
N GLU A 138 8.99 18.38 23.92
CA GLU A 138 10.04 17.87 24.80
C GLU A 138 9.68 16.50 25.40
N PHE A 139 10.43 15.48 24.98
CA PHE A 139 10.35 14.13 25.52
C PHE A 139 11.74 13.61 25.90
N GLN A 140 11.76 12.59 26.75
CA GLN A 140 13.02 11.98 27.17
C GLN A 140 13.60 11.17 26.02
N ARG A 141 14.82 11.52 25.62
CA ARG A 141 15.57 10.85 24.55
C ARG A 141 16.63 9.94 25.17
N VAL A 142 16.82 8.79 24.56
CA VAL A 142 17.91 7.87 24.90
C VAL A 142 18.95 7.97 23.80
N THR A 143 20.15 8.41 24.17
CA THR A 143 21.31 8.41 23.29
C THR A 143 22.20 7.23 23.63
N ILE A 144 22.46 6.36 22.66
CA ILE A 144 23.28 5.16 22.85
C ILE A 144 24.62 5.39 22.15
N SER A 145 25.67 5.64 22.92
CA SER A 145 27.02 5.82 22.38
C SER A 145 27.55 4.51 21.78
N GLY A 146 28.14 4.58 20.58
CA GLY A 146 28.72 3.42 19.89
C GLY A 146 27.71 2.53 19.13
N GLU A 147 26.47 3.00 18.93
CA GLU A 147 25.43 2.28 18.19
C GLU A 147 25.76 2.04 16.71
N GLU A 148 26.72 2.79 16.16
CA GLU A 148 27.10 2.74 14.76
C GLU A 148 27.63 1.38 14.34
N LYS A 149 28.36 0.70 15.24
CA LYS A 149 29.02 -0.57 14.92
C LYS A 149 28.13 -1.78 15.16
N CYS A 150 27.00 -1.69 15.88
CA CYS A 150 26.07 -2.80 16.15
C CYS A 150 26.72 -4.19 16.44
N GLY A 151 27.94 -4.22 16.97
CA GLY A 151 28.76 -5.42 17.14
C GLY A 151 29.16 -6.15 15.84
N VAL A 152 29.10 -5.52 14.66
CA VAL A 152 29.62 -6.03 13.39
C VAL A 152 30.95 -5.32 13.03
N PRO A 153 31.85 -5.99 12.29
CA PRO A 153 33.03 -5.35 11.73
C PRO A 153 32.67 -4.12 10.88
N PHE A 154 33.54 -3.11 10.86
CA PHE A 154 33.31 -1.90 10.06
C PHE A 154 33.21 -2.19 8.55
N THR A 155 33.96 -3.18 8.06
CA THR A 155 33.89 -3.65 6.66
C THR A 155 32.50 -4.19 6.32
N ASP A 156 31.90 -4.96 7.23
CA ASP A 156 30.57 -5.55 7.03
C ASP A 156 29.48 -4.47 7.09
N LEU A 157 29.65 -3.46 7.95
CA LEU A 157 28.79 -2.27 7.97
C LEU A 157 28.85 -1.53 6.64
N LEU A 158 30.05 -1.28 6.11
CA LEU A 158 30.24 -0.56 4.85
C LEU A 158 29.60 -1.30 3.66
N ASP A 159 29.88 -2.60 3.54
CA ASP A 159 29.28 -3.45 2.49
C ASP A 159 27.76 -3.49 2.60
N ALA A 160 27.21 -3.59 3.82
CA ALA A 160 25.76 -3.56 4.06
C ALA A 160 25.16 -2.18 3.76
N ALA A 161 25.84 -1.08 4.12
CA ALA A 161 25.39 0.26 3.85
C ALA A 161 25.31 0.55 2.35
N LYS A 162 26.37 0.24 1.57
CA LYS A 162 26.38 0.36 0.10
C LYS A 162 25.24 -0.43 -0.53
N SER A 163 25.08 -1.66 -0.07
CA SER A 163 24.04 -2.60 -0.51
C SER A 163 22.62 -2.09 -0.28
N VAL A 164 22.34 -1.60 0.93
CA VAL A 164 21.03 -1.02 1.30
C VAL A 164 20.78 0.27 0.52
N VAL A 165 21.77 1.16 0.41
CA VAL A 165 21.68 2.41 -0.37
C VAL A 165 21.39 2.11 -1.85
N ARG A 166 22.07 1.12 -2.45
CA ARG A 166 21.81 0.67 -3.82
C ARG A 166 20.37 0.20 -4.00
N ALA A 167 19.86 -0.60 -3.07
CA ALA A 167 18.46 -1.05 -3.10
C ALA A 167 17.46 0.12 -3.00
N LEU A 168 17.74 1.12 -2.16
CA LEU A 168 16.91 2.32 -2.06
C LEU A 168 16.91 3.17 -3.34
N PHE A 169 18.06 3.30 -4.01
CA PHE A 169 18.14 3.98 -5.32
C PHE A 169 17.39 3.22 -6.42
N ILE A 170 17.47 1.88 -6.43
CA ILE A 170 16.66 1.05 -7.32
C ILE A 170 15.19 1.38 -7.10
N ARG A 171 14.69 1.33 -5.87
CA ARG A 171 13.29 1.67 -5.58
C ARG A 171 12.94 3.09 -6.01
N GLU A 172 13.77 4.09 -5.70
CA GLU A 172 13.50 5.48 -6.09
C GLU A 172 13.35 5.62 -7.61
N LYS A 173 14.19 4.93 -8.40
CA LYS A 173 14.10 4.88 -9.86
C LYS A 173 12.76 4.34 -10.35
N TYR A 174 12.27 3.23 -9.80
CA TYR A 174 10.98 2.66 -10.23
C TYR A 174 9.79 3.51 -9.77
N MET A 175 9.81 4.06 -8.56
CA MET A 175 8.75 4.98 -8.10
C MET A 175 8.68 6.21 -9.01
N ALA A 176 9.83 6.75 -9.40
CA ALA A 176 9.94 7.85 -10.35
C ALA A 176 9.35 7.52 -11.73
N LEU A 177 9.73 6.39 -12.31
CA LEU A 177 9.29 5.94 -13.64
C LEU A 177 7.77 5.81 -13.72
N SER A 178 7.13 5.36 -12.64
CA SER A 178 5.68 5.11 -12.59
C SER A 178 4.86 6.27 -12.02
N LEU A 179 5.51 7.37 -11.61
CA LEU A 179 4.88 8.50 -10.93
C LEU A 179 4.26 8.14 -9.55
N GLN A 180 4.78 7.09 -8.92
CA GLN A 180 4.44 6.68 -7.56
C GLN A 180 5.23 7.48 -6.52
N SER A 181 4.78 7.44 -5.26
CA SER A 181 5.39 8.20 -4.18
C SER A 181 6.63 7.50 -3.62
N PHE A 182 7.55 8.30 -3.07
CA PHE A 182 8.72 7.79 -2.36
C PHE A 182 9.07 8.75 -1.24
N CYS A 183 9.43 8.17 -0.08
CA CYS A 183 9.59 8.89 1.18
C CYS A 183 10.50 10.11 1.02
N PRO A 184 10.00 11.34 1.29
CA PRO A 184 10.79 12.57 1.17
C PRO A 184 12.05 12.55 2.03
N THR A 185 11.96 12.04 3.26
CA THR A 185 13.08 11.94 4.20
C THR A 185 14.19 11.07 3.60
N THR A 186 13.84 9.87 3.14
CA THR A 186 14.79 8.93 2.55
C THR A 186 15.45 9.51 1.31
N ARG A 187 14.67 10.14 0.43
CA ARG A 187 15.19 10.86 -0.74
C ARG A 187 16.21 11.92 -0.35
N ARG A 188 15.90 12.75 0.65
CA ARG A 188 16.80 13.81 1.12
C ARG A 188 18.17 13.28 1.53
N TYR A 189 18.22 12.11 2.19
CA TYR A 189 19.49 11.46 2.55
C TYR A 189 20.19 10.84 1.34
N LEU A 190 19.46 10.19 0.43
CA LEU A 190 20.06 9.64 -0.81
C LEU A 190 20.65 10.73 -1.71
N GLN A 191 20.00 11.90 -1.79
CA GLN A 191 20.48 13.05 -2.56
C GLN A 191 21.82 13.60 -2.03
N GLN A 192 22.16 13.39 -0.76
CA GLN A 192 23.47 13.78 -0.22
C GLN A 192 24.62 12.93 -0.78
N LEU A 193 24.32 11.76 -1.32
CA LEU A 193 25.30 10.89 -1.95
C LEU A 193 25.47 11.21 -3.44
N ALA A 194 24.40 11.66 -4.11
CA ALA A 194 24.37 11.83 -5.55
C ALA A 194 25.08 13.12 -6.03
N GLU A 195 26.08 13.01 -6.91
CA GLU A 195 26.79 14.16 -7.52
C GLU A 195 25.89 15.04 -8.39
N LYS A 196 24.84 14.45 -8.97
CA LYS A 196 23.74 15.14 -9.64
C LYS A 196 22.44 14.66 -9.00
N PRO A 197 21.53 15.57 -8.57
CA PRO A 197 20.18 15.16 -8.21
C PRO A 197 19.62 14.35 -9.36
N LEU A 198 19.04 13.17 -9.10
CA LEU A 198 18.13 12.56 -10.06
C LEU A 198 17.13 13.67 -10.44
N GLU A 199 17.05 14.04 -11.72
CA GLU A 199 16.05 14.99 -12.22
C GLU A 199 14.65 14.35 -12.20
N THR A 200 14.30 13.72 -11.10
CA THR A 200 12.93 13.45 -10.71
C THR A 200 12.34 14.77 -10.25
N ARG A 201 11.85 15.56 -11.21
CA ARG A 201 10.90 16.62 -10.89
C ARG A 201 9.82 15.98 -10.04
N THR A 202 9.80 16.39 -8.78
CA THR A 202 8.87 15.97 -7.76
C THR A 202 7.48 15.85 -8.38
N TYR A 203 6.76 14.79 -8.03
CA TYR A 203 5.32 14.91 -7.95
C TYR A 203 5.03 15.93 -6.85
N GLU A 204 5.14 17.21 -7.17
CA GLU A 204 4.22 18.17 -6.59
C GLU A 204 2.88 17.76 -7.17
N GLN A 205 2.00 17.22 -6.32
CA GLN A 205 0.57 17.27 -6.60
C GLN A 205 0.31 18.66 -7.18
N GLY A 206 -0.30 18.72 -8.36
CA GLY A 206 -0.69 20.00 -8.97
C GLY A 206 -1.32 20.89 -7.90
N PRO A 207 -1.27 22.23 -8.04
CA PRO A 207 -1.41 23.19 -6.95
C PRO A 207 -2.82 23.21 -6.35
N ASP A 208 -3.22 22.14 -5.70
CA ASP A 208 -4.27 22.11 -4.71
C ASP A 208 -3.65 22.75 -3.49
N THR A 209 -3.72 24.08 -3.49
CA THR A 209 -3.35 24.92 -2.36
C THR A 209 -3.84 24.24 -1.08
N PRO A 210 -2.95 23.96 -0.11
CA PRO A 210 -3.35 23.34 1.14
C PRO A 210 -4.48 24.17 1.74
N VAL A 211 -5.41 23.46 2.38
CA VAL A 211 -6.59 24.11 2.95
C VAL A 211 -6.14 25.03 4.08
N SER A 212 -6.86 26.14 4.31
CA SER A 212 -6.55 27.02 5.45
C SER A 212 -6.50 26.24 6.77
N ALA A 213 -5.64 26.66 7.70
CA ALA A 213 -5.52 26.04 9.02
C ALA A 213 -6.85 26.02 9.80
N ASP A 214 -7.70 27.03 9.56
CA ASP A 214 -9.03 27.19 10.16
C ASP A 214 -10.14 26.47 9.39
N ALA A 215 -9.80 25.78 8.29
CA ALA A 215 -10.79 25.07 7.50
C ALA A 215 -11.40 23.90 8.29
N PRO A 216 -12.68 23.58 8.03
CA PRO A 216 -13.34 22.46 8.70
C PRO A 216 -12.59 21.15 8.45
N VAL A 217 -12.71 20.20 9.37
CA VAL A 217 -12.09 18.86 9.24
C VAL A 217 -12.78 18.02 8.15
N HIS A 218 -13.97 18.45 7.72
CA HIS A 218 -14.76 17.80 6.68
C HIS A 218 -14.56 18.55 5.37
N PRO A 219 -14.13 17.87 4.29
CA PRO A 219 -14.20 18.44 2.95
C PRO A 219 -15.64 18.89 2.64
N PRO A 220 -15.83 19.96 1.86
CA PRO A 220 -17.16 20.38 1.44
C PRO A 220 -17.85 19.26 0.65
N ALA A 221 -19.17 19.15 0.83
CA ALA A 221 -19.98 18.23 0.05
C ALA A 221 -19.95 18.63 -1.43
N LEU A 222 -19.95 17.64 -2.32
CA LEU A 222 -20.11 17.88 -3.75
C LEU A 222 -21.52 18.42 -3.99
N GLU A 223 -21.63 19.52 -4.75
CA GLU A 223 -22.92 20.12 -5.10
C GLU A 223 -23.74 19.23 -6.06
N GLN A 224 -23.07 18.38 -6.83
CA GLN A 224 -23.65 17.47 -7.83
C GLN A 224 -23.01 16.08 -7.75
N HIS A 225 -23.74 15.06 -8.18
CA HIS A 225 -23.24 13.70 -8.16
C HIS A 225 -22.22 13.48 -9.30
N PRO A 226 -21.05 12.84 -9.09
CA PRO A 226 -20.02 12.74 -10.14
C PRO A 226 -20.46 12.04 -11.42
N TYR A 227 -21.45 11.15 -11.32
CA TYR A 227 -22.06 10.43 -12.46
C TYR A 227 -23.39 11.04 -12.93
N GLU A 228 -23.69 12.29 -12.59
CA GLU A 228 -24.96 12.92 -12.97
C GLU A 228 -25.06 13.24 -14.47
N TYR A 229 -23.94 13.66 -15.07
CA TYR A 229 -23.85 14.01 -16.48
C TYR A 229 -22.74 13.18 -17.16
N CYS A 230 -23.14 12.29 -18.06
CA CYS A 230 -22.22 11.55 -18.94
C CYS A 230 -22.41 12.08 -20.36
N GLU A 231 -21.87 13.27 -20.64
CA GLU A 231 -21.99 13.92 -21.95
C GLU A 231 -20.65 13.92 -22.69
N PRO A 232 -20.50 13.13 -23.76
CA PRO A 232 -19.26 13.05 -24.53
C PRO A 232 -18.79 14.41 -25.08
N SER A 233 -19.71 15.35 -25.32
CA SER A 233 -19.41 16.71 -25.81
C SER A 233 -18.66 17.60 -24.82
N THR A 234 -18.72 17.29 -23.52
CA THR A 234 -17.99 18.04 -22.49
C THR A 234 -16.61 17.44 -22.21
N MET A 235 -16.34 16.25 -22.75
CA MET A 235 -15.08 15.54 -22.52
C MET A 235 -13.96 16.07 -23.41
N PRO A 236 -12.69 15.93 -22.99
CA PRO A 236 -11.54 16.30 -23.80
C PRO A 236 -11.53 15.59 -25.16
N GLY A 237 -11.16 16.32 -26.22
CA GLY A 237 -11.13 15.79 -27.59
C GLY A 237 -10.11 14.67 -27.82
N ASP A 238 -10.23 13.99 -28.96
CA ASP A 238 -9.30 12.95 -29.39
C ASP A 238 -7.90 13.52 -29.70
N LEU A 239 -6.86 12.81 -29.26
CA LEU A 239 -5.47 13.11 -29.60
C LEU A 239 -5.04 12.55 -30.96
N GLY A 240 -5.81 11.62 -31.56
CA GLY A 240 -5.51 11.03 -32.86
C GLY A 240 -4.32 10.05 -32.86
N LEU A 241 -3.95 9.55 -31.67
CA LEU A 241 -2.84 8.63 -31.47
C LEU A 241 -3.26 7.18 -31.79
N GLY A 242 -2.33 6.39 -32.32
CA GLY A 242 -2.48 4.95 -32.52
C GLY A 242 -1.94 4.17 -31.32
N LEU A 243 -2.52 3.01 -31.05
CA LEU A 243 -2.18 2.15 -29.92
C LEU A 243 -1.91 0.73 -30.41
N ARG A 244 -0.82 0.12 -29.96
CA ARG A 244 -0.54 -1.30 -30.24
C ARG A 244 0.26 -1.90 -29.10
N MET A 245 -0.15 -3.08 -28.64
CA MET A 245 0.66 -3.86 -27.70
C MET A 245 1.77 -4.59 -28.47
N VAL A 246 3.01 -4.41 -28.03
CA VAL A 246 4.19 -5.07 -28.58
C VAL A 246 4.93 -5.71 -27.42
N GLN A 247 5.14 -7.03 -27.48
CA GLN A 247 5.84 -7.78 -26.41
C GLN A 247 5.22 -7.54 -25.02
N GLY A 248 3.89 -7.43 -24.96
CA GLY A 248 3.14 -7.18 -23.72
C GLY A 248 3.16 -5.77 -23.14
N VAL A 249 3.74 -4.79 -23.83
CA VAL A 249 3.71 -3.38 -23.43
C VAL A 249 2.95 -2.57 -24.49
N VAL A 250 2.08 -1.64 -24.09
CA VAL A 250 1.35 -0.76 -25.02
C VAL A 250 2.26 0.36 -25.52
N HIS A 251 2.51 0.39 -26.82
CA HIS A 251 3.20 1.48 -27.49
C HIS A 251 2.20 2.47 -28.10
N VAL A 252 2.55 3.75 -28.03
CA VAL A 252 1.72 4.88 -28.50
C VAL A 252 2.36 5.50 -29.72
N TYR A 253 1.60 5.65 -30.81
CA TYR A 253 2.09 6.15 -32.09
C TYR A 253 1.41 7.47 -32.46
N THR A 254 2.12 8.31 -33.21
CA THR A 254 1.60 9.64 -33.63
C THR A 254 0.43 9.59 -34.61
N ARG A 255 0.17 8.44 -35.25
CA ARG A 255 -0.97 8.22 -36.16
C ARG A 255 -1.82 7.06 -35.69
N ARG A 256 -3.14 7.16 -35.88
CA ARG A 256 -4.14 6.14 -35.51
C ARG A 256 -3.86 4.75 -36.07
N GLU A 257 -3.50 4.67 -37.35
CA GLU A 257 -3.08 3.43 -38.01
C GLU A 257 -1.55 3.51 -38.21
N PRO A 258 -0.76 2.89 -37.30
CA PRO A 258 0.68 2.94 -37.39
C PRO A 258 1.18 1.97 -38.46
N ASP A 259 1.70 2.52 -39.56
CA ASP A 259 2.57 1.79 -40.49
C ASP A 259 3.93 1.51 -39.82
N GLU A 260 4.75 0.62 -40.40
CA GLU A 260 6.09 0.27 -39.88
C GLU A 260 7.02 1.47 -39.66
N HIS A 261 6.78 2.60 -40.34
CA HIS A 261 7.61 3.82 -40.27
C HIS A 261 6.98 4.92 -39.40
N CYS A 262 5.89 4.65 -38.67
CA CYS A 262 5.23 5.64 -37.84
C CYS A 262 6.07 5.94 -36.59
N PRO A 263 6.38 7.22 -36.28
CA PRO A 263 7.17 7.53 -35.10
C PRO A 263 6.35 7.25 -33.84
N GLU A 264 7.00 6.57 -32.90
CA GLU A 264 6.50 6.25 -31.58
C GLU A 264 6.64 7.47 -30.65
N VAL A 265 5.66 7.65 -29.77
CA VAL A 265 5.74 8.62 -28.67
C VAL A 265 6.54 7.97 -27.55
N GLU A 266 7.76 8.47 -27.32
CA GLU A 266 8.62 7.97 -26.25
C GLU A 266 8.00 8.29 -24.88
N LEU A 267 7.44 7.27 -24.24
CA LEU A 267 6.97 7.31 -22.86
C LEU A 267 7.89 6.41 -22.02
N PRO A 268 8.31 6.86 -20.82
CA PRO A 268 9.30 6.12 -20.05
C PRO A 268 8.68 4.90 -19.35
N TYR A 269 9.39 3.78 -19.42
CA TYR A 269 9.14 2.56 -18.67
C TYR A 269 10.46 1.78 -18.56
N PRO A 270 10.61 0.88 -17.56
CA PRO A 270 11.81 0.07 -17.44
C PRO A 270 11.80 -1.05 -18.50
N ASP A 271 12.92 -1.24 -19.18
CA ASP A 271 13.06 -2.41 -20.07
C ASP A 271 13.25 -3.71 -19.24
N LEU A 272 12.98 -4.85 -19.87
CA LEU A 272 13.00 -6.15 -19.20
C LEU A 272 14.40 -6.52 -18.71
N GLN A 273 15.44 -6.12 -19.45
CA GLN A 273 16.82 -6.41 -19.11
C GLN A 273 17.23 -5.66 -17.83
N GLU A 274 16.88 -4.40 -17.74
CA GLU A 274 17.09 -3.56 -16.55
C GLU A 274 16.34 -4.12 -15.35
N PHE A 275 15.06 -4.49 -15.53
CA PHE A 275 14.26 -5.10 -14.47
C PHE A 275 14.87 -6.39 -13.93
N VAL A 276 15.22 -7.34 -14.80
CA VAL A 276 15.82 -8.62 -14.37
C VAL A 276 17.17 -8.39 -13.68
N ALA A 277 17.98 -7.43 -14.16
CA ALA A 277 19.25 -7.11 -13.53
C ALA A 277 19.06 -6.57 -12.10
N ASP A 278 18.12 -5.63 -11.90
CA ASP A 278 17.86 -5.04 -10.59
C ASP A 278 17.21 -6.03 -9.61
N VAL A 279 16.29 -6.88 -10.09
CA VAL A 279 15.72 -7.98 -9.27
C VAL A 279 16.84 -8.91 -8.79
N ASN A 280 17.76 -9.31 -9.67
CA ASN A 280 18.88 -10.18 -9.29
C ASN A 280 19.80 -9.54 -8.23
N VAL A 281 20.02 -8.23 -8.31
CA VAL A 281 20.77 -7.49 -7.28
C VAL A 281 20.05 -7.60 -5.93
N LEU A 282 18.75 -7.32 -5.88
CA LEU A 282 17.94 -7.40 -4.65
C LEU A 282 17.82 -8.83 -4.10
N MET A 283 17.69 -9.82 -4.98
CA MET A 283 17.67 -11.23 -4.59
C MET A 283 18.99 -11.64 -3.93
N ALA A 284 20.13 -11.26 -4.51
CA ALA A 284 21.44 -11.52 -3.93
C ALA A 284 21.64 -10.84 -2.56
N LEU A 285 21.15 -9.61 -2.42
CA LEU A 285 21.19 -8.84 -1.17
C LEU A 285 20.51 -9.56 0.01
N ILE A 286 19.40 -10.26 -0.25
CA ILE A 286 18.59 -10.91 0.79
C ILE A 286 19.26 -12.17 1.35
N ILE A 287 20.02 -12.89 0.52
CA ILE A 287 20.71 -14.11 0.93
C ILE A 287 22.03 -13.81 1.62
N ASN A 288 22.63 -12.66 1.33
CA ASN A 288 23.93 -12.29 1.86
C ASN A 288 23.93 -12.30 3.40
N GLY A 289 24.74 -13.19 3.99
CA GLY A 289 24.76 -13.46 5.43
C GLY A 289 25.14 -12.24 6.31
N PRO A 290 26.25 -11.54 6.00
CA PRO A 290 26.61 -10.28 6.67
C PRO A 290 25.50 -9.23 6.64
N ILE A 291 24.91 -8.96 5.47
CA ILE A 291 23.85 -7.95 5.31
C ILE A 291 22.60 -8.36 6.09
N LYS A 292 22.20 -9.63 6.01
CA LYS A 292 21.10 -10.19 6.80
C LYS A 292 21.31 -10.02 8.30
N SER A 293 22.53 -10.30 8.78
CA SER A 293 22.89 -10.15 10.19
C SER A 293 22.86 -8.68 10.63
N PHE A 294 23.38 -7.78 9.81
CA PHE A 294 23.33 -6.34 10.05
C PHE A 294 21.89 -5.84 10.16
N CYS A 295 21.06 -6.09 9.14
CA CYS A 295 19.66 -5.64 9.10
C CYS A 295 18.85 -6.23 10.27
N TYR A 296 19.03 -7.51 10.60
CA TYR A 296 18.39 -8.12 11.77
C TYR A 296 18.75 -7.41 13.06
N ARG A 297 20.04 -7.10 13.29
CA ARG A 297 20.47 -6.36 14.49
C ARG A 297 19.89 -4.94 14.54
N ARG A 298 19.82 -4.23 13.40
CA ARG A 298 19.16 -2.91 13.34
C ARG A 298 17.68 -3.00 13.69
N LEU A 299 16.96 -4.00 13.17
CA LEU A 299 15.55 -4.21 13.49
C LEU A 299 15.30 -4.55 14.96
N GLN A 300 16.19 -5.35 15.58
CA GLN A 300 16.14 -5.63 17.02
C GLN A 300 16.44 -4.39 17.87
N TYR A 301 17.40 -3.57 17.42
CA TYR A 301 17.70 -2.27 18.02
C TYR A 301 16.46 -1.36 17.98
N LEU A 302 15.80 -1.22 16.82
CA LEU A 302 14.60 -0.39 16.67
C LEU A 302 13.47 -0.81 17.62
N SER A 303 13.22 -2.11 17.74
CA SER A 303 12.21 -2.65 18.67
C SER A 303 12.55 -2.32 20.12
N SER A 304 13.80 -2.57 20.53
CA SER A 304 14.28 -2.31 21.89
C SER A 304 14.26 -0.81 22.24
N LYS A 305 14.63 0.04 21.29
CA LYS A 305 14.59 1.50 21.44
C LYS A 305 13.16 2.00 21.62
N PHE A 306 12.20 1.45 20.89
CA PHE A 306 10.79 1.84 21.04
C PHE A 306 10.22 1.40 22.38
N GLN A 307 10.56 0.19 22.86
CA GLN A 307 10.19 -0.24 24.21
C GLN A 307 10.71 0.72 25.28
N MET A 308 11.96 1.16 25.16
CA MET A 308 12.53 2.16 26.07
C MET A 308 11.80 3.52 25.96
N HIS A 309 11.48 3.97 24.74
CA HIS A 309 10.69 5.19 24.52
C HIS A 309 9.34 5.12 25.22
N VAL A 310 8.60 4.00 25.08
CA VAL A 310 7.31 3.81 25.74
C VAL A 310 7.46 3.90 27.26
N LEU A 311 8.45 3.20 27.85
CA LEU A 311 8.70 3.24 29.31
C LEU A 311 8.96 4.65 29.84
N LEU A 312 9.61 5.51 29.05
CA LEU A 312 9.98 6.87 29.46
C LEU A 312 8.90 7.92 29.15
N ASN A 313 8.14 7.73 28.06
CA ASN A 313 7.34 8.81 27.47
C ASN A 313 5.84 8.51 27.36
N GLU A 314 5.35 7.29 27.63
CA GLU A 314 3.93 6.93 27.48
C GLU A 314 3.00 7.89 28.26
N MET A 315 3.36 8.23 29.50
CA MET A 315 2.57 9.16 30.32
C MET A 315 2.52 10.58 29.74
N LYS A 316 3.59 11.02 29.08
CA LYS A 316 3.64 12.32 28.39
C LYS A 316 2.82 12.30 27.11
N GLU A 317 2.91 11.23 26.32
CA GLU A 317 2.06 11.01 25.15
C GLU A 317 0.57 11.03 25.53
N LEU A 318 0.20 10.32 26.59
CA LEU A 318 -1.17 10.31 27.09
C LEU A 318 -1.63 11.68 27.59
N ALA A 319 -0.76 12.42 28.28
CA ALA A 319 -1.06 13.78 28.71
C ALA A 319 -1.29 14.72 27.52
N ALA A 320 -0.49 14.61 26.47
CA ALA A 320 -0.65 15.38 25.24
C ALA A 320 -1.98 15.09 24.55
N GLN A 321 -2.41 13.82 24.43
CA GLN A 321 -3.73 13.48 23.88
C GLN A 321 -4.87 14.09 24.72
N LYS A 322 -4.78 14.01 26.06
CA LYS A 322 -5.82 14.53 26.97
C LYS A 322 -5.97 16.05 26.91
N LYS A 323 -4.92 16.78 26.51
CA LYS A 323 -4.98 18.23 26.31
C LYS A 323 -5.81 18.64 25.09
N VAL A 324 -6.00 17.74 24.12
CA VAL A 324 -6.76 18.03 22.91
C VAL A 324 -8.24 17.80 23.18
N PRO A 325 -9.06 18.86 23.29
CA PRO A 325 -10.49 18.69 23.56
C PRO A 325 -11.19 18.07 22.35
N HIS A 326 -12.21 17.24 22.62
CA HIS A 326 -13.10 16.63 21.61
C HIS A 326 -12.42 15.73 20.56
N ARG A 327 -11.17 15.30 20.79
CA ARG A 327 -10.47 14.31 19.96
C ARG A 327 -10.11 13.07 20.75
N ASP A 328 -10.41 11.94 20.15
CA ASP A 328 -10.09 10.59 20.60
C ASP A 328 -10.04 9.67 19.38
N PHE A 329 -9.84 8.39 19.62
CA PHE A 329 -9.75 7.37 18.57
C PHE A 329 -11.01 7.25 17.68
N TYR A 330 -12.20 7.58 18.19
CA TYR A 330 -13.45 7.51 17.43
C TYR A 330 -13.62 8.72 16.49
N ASN A 331 -13.04 9.85 16.86
CA ASN A 331 -13.22 11.12 16.15
C ASN A 331 -12.06 11.46 15.19
N ILE A 332 -11.17 10.50 14.92
CA ILE A 332 -10.10 10.62 13.93
C ILE A 332 -10.40 9.79 12.69
N ARG A 333 -9.89 10.25 11.56
CA ARG A 333 -10.07 9.57 10.28
C ARG A 333 -9.28 8.29 10.21
N LYS A 334 -9.92 7.24 9.70
CA LYS A 334 -9.30 5.95 9.43
C LYS A 334 -9.87 5.39 8.13
N VAL A 335 -8.96 4.93 7.28
CA VAL A 335 -9.28 4.30 6.01
C VAL A 335 -9.06 2.81 6.15
N ASP A 336 -10.04 2.01 5.72
CA ASP A 336 -9.84 0.60 5.41
C ASP A 336 -9.10 0.49 4.08
N THR A 337 -7.79 0.28 4.17
CA THR A 337 -6.86 0.30 3.04
C THR A 337 -6.80 -1.03 2.29
N HIS A 338 -7.46 -2.08 2.78
CA HIS A 338 -7.52 -3.36 2.08
C HIS A 338 -8.84 -4.08 2.37
N ILE A 339 -9.77 -3.97 1.41
CA ILE A 339 -11.11 -4.57 1.48
C ILE A 339 -11.63 -4.96 0.08
N HIS A 340 -12.14 -6.17 -0.06
CA HIS A 340 -12.72 -6.64 -1.32
C HIS A 340 -14.19 -6.22 -1.44
N ALA A 341 -14.59 -5.61 -2.57
CA ALA A 341 -15.95 -5.09 -2.72
C ALA A 341 -17.01 -6.20 -2.64
N SER A 342 -16.69 -7.40 -3.13
CA SER A 342 -17.60 -8.56 -3.09
C SER A 342 -17.91 -9.07 -1.68
N SER A 343 -17.12 -8.69 -0.68
CA SER A 343 -17.22 -9.17 0.70
C SER A 343 -17.24 -8.03 1.71
N CYS A 344 -17.44 -6.78 1.26
CA CYS A 344 -17.37 -5.60 2.11
C CYS A 344 -18.52 -5.46 3.13
N MET A 345 -19.52 -6.33 3.07
CA MET A 345 -20.63 -6.39 4.03
C MET A 345 -20.54 -7.64 4.89
N ASN A 346 -21.04 -7.59 6.12
CA ASN A 346 -21.17 -8.79 6.95
C ASN A 346 -22.34 -9.70 6.49
N GLN A 347 -22.35 -10.95 6.96
CA GLN A 347 -23.35 -11.95 6.54
C GLN A 347 -24.78 -11.57 6.93
N LYS A 348 -24.95 -10.96 8.10
CA LYS A 348 -26.27 -10.53 8.58
C LYS A 348 -26.87 -9.47 7.66
N HIS A 349 -26.05 -8.57 7.13
CA HIS A 349 -26.43 -7.56 6.16
C HIS A 349 -26.83 -8.21 4.84
N LEU A 350 -25.98 -9.07 4.27
CA LEU A 350 -26.28 -9.79 3.03
C LEU A 350 -27.57 -10.62 3.16
N LEU A 351 -27.73 -11.39 4.24
CA LEU A 351 -28.93 -12.18 4.52
C LEU A 351 -30.18 -11.30 4.54
N ARG A 352 -30.13 -10.19 5.26
CA ARG A 352 -31.23 -9.23 5.36
C ARG A 352 -31.59 -8.67 3.99
N PHE A 353 -30.59 -8.40 3.16
CA PHE A 353 -30.79 -7.92 1.80
C PHE A 353 -31.46 -8.98 0.92
N ILE A 354 -30.96 -10.21 0.91
CA ILE A 354 -31.54 -11.34 0.16
C ILE A 354 -33.00 -11.55 0.58
N LYS A 355 -33.29 -11.62 1.88
CA LYS A 355 -34.67 -11.74 2.40
C LYS A 355 -35.57 -10.58 1.98
N ARG A 356 -35.03 -9.36 1.85
CA ARG A 356 -35.79 -8.19 1.37
C ARG A 356 -36.07 -8.29 -0.12
N ALA A 357 -35.09 -8.73 -0.92
CA ALA A 357 -35.24 -8.95 -2.36
C ALA A 357 -36.30 -10.04 -2.64
N MET A 358 -36.24 -11.17 -1.93
CA MET A 358 -37.24 -12.25 -2.01
C MET A 358 -38.66 -11.81 -1.58
N LYS A 359 -38.83 -10.67 -0.91
CA LYS A 359 -40.18 -10.17 -0.57
C LYS A 359 -40.71 -9.16 -1.58
N ARG A 360 -39.83 -8.45 -2.30
CA ARG A 360 -40.19 -7.30 -3.13
C ARG A 360 -40.01 -7.55 -4.63
N HIS A 361 -39.15 -8.48 -5.03
CA HIS A 361 -38.69 -8.65 -6.40
C HIS A 361 -38.73 -10.13 -6.86
N LEU A 362 -39.74 -10.90 -6.42
CA LEU A 362 -39.88 -12.33 -6.75
C LEU A 362 -40.01 -12.62 -8.24
N GLU A 363 -40.75 -11.77 -8.95
CA GLU A 363 -41.04 -11.95 -10.38
C GLU A 363 -39.97 -11.33 -11.29
N GLU A 364 -38.90 -10.75 -10.73
CA GLU A 364 -37.79 -10.20 -11.53
C GLU A 364 -36.99 -11.35 -12.14
N ILE A 365 -36.68 -11.26 -13.43
CA ILE A 365 -35.88 -12.25 -14.15
C ILE A 365 -34.41 -12.01 -13.82
N VAL A 366 -33.79 -12.97 -13.15
CA VAL A 366 -32.45 -12.79 -12.54
C VAL A 366 -31.39 -13.73 -13.07
N HIS A 367 -31.78 -14.85 -13.69
CA HIS A 367 -30.85 -15.86 -14.18
C HIS A 367 -31.35 -16.45 -15.49
N VAL A 368 -30.43 -16.97 -16.31
CA VAL A 368 -30.75 -17.67 -17.55
C VAL A 368 -30.01 -18.99 -17.55
N GLU A 369 -30.75 -20.08 -17.52
CA GLU A 369 -30.19 -21.44 -17.51
C GLU A 369 -30.62 -22.16 -18.80
N GLN A 370 -29.65 -22.59 -19.61
CA GLN A 370 -29.90 -23.29 -20.89
C GLN A 370 -30.87 -22.56 -21.84
N GLY A 371 -30.86 -21.22 -21.82
CA GLY A 371 -31.74 -20.38 -22.64
C GLY A 371 -33.14 -20.16 -22.06
N ARG A 372 -33.47 -20.76 -20.90
CA ARG A 372 -34.69 -20.45 -20.14
C ARG A 372 -34.42 -19.34 -19.13
N GLU A 373 -35.21 -18.28 -19.21
CA GLU A 373 -35.22 -17.23 -18.21
C GLU A 373 -35.87 -17.73 -16.91
N GLN A 374 -35.20 -17.48 -15.78
CA GLN A 374 -35.68 -17.82 -14.44
C GLN A 374 -35.91 -16.55 -13.62
N THR A 375 -37.07 -16.49 -12.99
CA THR A 375 -37.40 -15.48 -11.99
C THR A 375 -36.66 -15.74 -10.68
N LEU A 376 -36.53 -14.72 -9.83
CA LEU A 376 -35.95 -14.89 -8.50
C LEU A 376 -36.70 -15.95 -7.69
N ARG A 377 -38.04 -16.00 -7.83
CA ARG A 377 -38.87 -17.06 -7.27
C ARG A 377 -38.43 -18.45 -7.72
N GLU A 378 -38.34 -18.68 -9.03
CA GLU A 378 -37.98 -19.98 -9.59
C GLU A 378 -36.58 -20.43 -9.14
N VAL A 379 -35.61 -19.51 -9.02
CA VAL A 379 -34.26 -19.82 -8.52
C VAL A 379 -34.29 -20.31 -7.06
N PHE A 380 -35.09 -19.70 -6.20
CA PHE A 380 -35.20 -20.16 -4.80
C PHE A 380 -36.04 -21.44 -4.66
N GLU A 381 -37.07 -21.60 -5.50
CA GLU A 381 -37.87 -22.82 -5.56
C GLU A 381 -37.05 -24.02 -6.06
N SER A 382 -36.14 -23.84 -7.03
CA SER A 382 -35.26 -24.92 -7.53
C SER A 382 -34.26 -25.40 -6.46
N MET A 383 -33.83 -24.50 -5.59
CA MET A 383 -32.98 -24.82 -4.43
C MET A 383 -33.77 -25.36 -3.23
N ASN A 384 -35.11 -25.44 -3.32
CA ASN A 384 -36.02 -25.85 -2.25
C ASN A 384 -35.83 -25.03 -0.96
N LEU A 385 -35.65 -23.71 -1.09
CA LEU A 385 -35.41 -22.78 0.01
C LEU A 385 -36.45 -21.66 0.07
N THR A 386 -37.01 -21.41 1.26
CA THR A 386 -37.85 -20.24 1.49
C THR A 386 -37.10 -19.13 2.24
N ALA A 387 -37.64 -17.90 2.19
CA ALA A 387 -37.08 -16.79 2.96
C ALA A 387 -37.08 -17.01 4.49
N TYR A 388 -37.92 -17.93 4.98
CA TYR A 388 -37.95 -18.33 6.39
C TYR A 388 -36.76 -19.23 6.75
N ASP A 389 -36.40 -20.14 5.84
CA ASP A 389 -35.34 -21.14 6.06
C ASP A 389 -33.94 -20.53 6.02
N LEU A 390 -33.76 -19.39 5.35
CA LEU A 390 -32.48 -18.70 5.29
C LEU A 390 -32.07 -18.14 6.67
N SER A 391 -30.96 -18.62 7.20
CA SER A 391 -30.24 -18.08 8.36
C SER A 391 -28.81 -17.69 7.98
N VAL A 392 -28.08 -17.06 8.91
CA VAL A 392 -26.65 -16.76 8.71
C VAL A 392 -25.86 -18.06 8.51
N ASP A 393 -26.15 -19.08 9.32
CA ASP A 393 -25.49 -20.38 9.22
C ASP A 393 -25.78 -21.09 7.89
N THR A 394 -27.01 -20.97 7.35
CA THR A 394 -27.33 -21.57 6.04
C THR A 394 -26.63 -20.89 4.88
N LEU A 395 -26.26 -19.60 5.00
CA LEU A 395 -25.47 -18.94 3.97
C LEU A 395 -24.06 -19.53 3.87
N ASP A 396 -23.53 -20.09 4.97
CA ASP A 396 -22.24 -20.76 5.08
C ASP A 396 -21.06 -19.97 4.46
N MET A 397 -21.05 -18.65 4.65
CA MET A 397 -20.04 -17.77 4.08
C MET A 397 -18.92 -17.42 5.06
N HIS A 398 -18.99 -17.86 6.32
CA HIS A 398 -17.93 -17.59 7.30
C HIS A 398 -16.74 -18.51 7.06
N ALA A 399 -15.52 -17.98 7.21
CA ALA A 399 -14.35 -18.83 7.31
C ALA A 399 -14.43 -19.65 8.60
N ASP A 400 -14.12 -20.93 8.50
CA ASP A 400 -14.18 -21.89 9.61
C ASP A 400 -12.79 -22.51 9.85
N ARG A 401 -12.70 -23.41 10.84
CA ARG A 401 -11.46 -24.15 11.14
C ARG A 401 -10.94 -24.97 9.95
N ASN A 402 -11.80 -25.29 8.99
CA ASN A 402 -11.43 -26.08 7.81
C ASN A 402 -10.87 -25.21 6.68
N THR A 403 -10.91 -23.89 6.81
CA THR A 403 -10.44 -22.91 5.82
C THR A 403 -8.94 -22.63 5.99
N PHE A 404 -8.36 -22.94 7.16
CA PHE A 404 -6.94 -22.78 7.45
C PHE A 404 -6.07 -23.55 6.44
N HIS A 405 -5.19 -22.85 5.71
CA HIS A 405 -4.38 -23.34 4.59
C HIS A 405 -5.16 -23.95 3.41
N ARG A 406 -6.47 -23.71 3.31
CA ARG A 406 -7.35 -24.25 2.26
C ARG A 406 -8.00 -23.14 1.47
N PHE A 407 -7.20 -22.51 0.61
CA PHE A 407 -7.63 -21.39 -0.24
C PHE A 407 -8.75 -21.77 -1.22
N ASP A 408 -8.83 -23.05 -1.60
CA ASP A 408 -9.94 -23.61 -2.37
C ASP A 408 -11.27 -23.52 -1.61
N LYS A 409 -11.27 -23.87 -0.32
CA LYS A 409 -12.45 -23.75 0.55
C LYS A 409 -12.79 -22.29 0.83
N PHE A 410 -11.79 -21.44 1.02
CA PHE A 410 -11.98 -20.00 1.15
C PHE A 410 -12.68 -19.41 -0.08
N ASN A 411 -12.21 -19.73 -1.29
CA ASN A 411 -12.84 -19.28 -2.53
C ASN A 411 -14.31 -19.75 -2.65
N ALA A 412 -14.63 -20.93 -2.14
CA ALA A 412 -16.00 -21.43 -2.11
C ALA A 412 -16.92 -20.63 -1.16
N LYS A 413 -16.37 -19.99 -0.12
CA LYS A 413 -17.12 -19.15 0.83
C LYS A 413 -17.67 -17.86 0.23
N TYR A 414 -17.26 -17.48 -0.98
CA TYR A 414 -17.93 -16.41 -1.73
C TYR A 414 -19.28 -16.83 -2.33
N ASN A 415 -19.61 -18.13 -2.35
CA ASN A 415 -20.87 -18.65 -2.87
C ASN A 415 -21.90 -18.78 -1.72
N PRO A 416 -22.97 -17.96 -1.69
CA PRO A 416 -24.01 -18.09 -0.68
C PRO A 416 -24.66 -19.49 -0.75
N ILE A 417 -24.74 -20.19 0.37
CA ILE A 417 -25.30 -21.55 0.48
C ILE A 417 -24.49 -22.57 -0.34
N GLY A 418 -23.28 -22.21 -0.79
CA GLY A 418 -22.50 -23.00 -1.74
C GLY A 418 -22.93 -22.87 -3.20
N GLU A 419 -23.96 -22.07 -3.51
CA GLU A 419 -24.52 -21.94 -4.84
C GLU A 419 -23.93 -20.75 -5.61
N SER A 420 -23.29 -21.04 -6.75
CA SER A 420 -22.66 -20.03 -7.60
C SER A 420 -23.67 -19.05 -8.22
N VAL A 421 -24.90 -19.50 -8.46
CA VAL A 421 -26.00 -18.70 -9.03
C VAL A 421 -26.35 -17.53 -8.10
N LEU A 422 -26.42 -17.75 -6.78
CA LEU A 422 -26.71 -16.67 -5.83
C LEU A 422 -25.59 -15.64 -5.76
N ARG A 423 -24.33 -16.07 -5.88
CA ARG A 423 -23.19 -15.16 -6.00
C ARG A 423 -23.29 -14.32 -7.27
N GLU A 424 -23.64 -14.94 -8.40
CA GLU A 424 -23.84 -14.24 -9.67
C GLU A 424 -24.93 -13.17 -9.54
N ILE A 425 -26.08 -13.50 -8.95
CA ILE A 425 -27.21 -12.57 -8.83
C ILE A 425 -26.91 -11.39 -7.88
N PHE A 426 -26.36 -11.67 -6.69
CA PHE A 426 -26.25 -10.68 -5.61
C PHE A 426 -24.88 -10.01 -5.47
N ILE A 427 -23.80 -10.63 -5.95
CA ILE A 427 -22.41 -10.24 -5.63
C ILE A 427 -21.55 -10.13 -6.92
N LYS A 428 -22.18 -9.97 -8.09
CA LYS A 428 -21.47 -9.65 -9.35
C LYS A 428 -21.98 -8.35 -9.95
N THR A 429 -21.06 -7.65 -10.61
CA THR A 429 -21.31 -6.40 -11.34
C THR A 429 -21.94 -6.67 -12.71
N ASP A 430 -21.54 -7.75 -13.37
CA ASP A 430 -22.08 -8.20 -14.66
C ASP A 430 -22.91 -9.49 -14.48
N ASN A 431 -24.22 -9.38 -14.72
CA ASN A 431 -25.21 -10.46 -14.66
C ASN A 431 -26.49 -10.05 -15.40
N ARG A 432 -27.52 -10.92 -15.43
CA ARG A 432 -28.78 -10.68 -16.17
C ARG A 432 -29.51 -9.38 -15.78
N VAL A 433 -29.42 -8.95 -14.52
CA VAL A 433 -30.00 -7.70 -13.99
C VAL A 433 -29.00 -6.53 -13.98
N SER A 434 -27.91 -6.66 -14.74
CA SER A 434 -26.83 -5.68 -14.85
C SER A 434 -26.27 -5.26 -13.48
N GLY A 435 -26.10 -6.20 -12.55
CA GLY A 435 -25.49 -5.96 -11.23
C GLY A 435 -26.29 -5.06 -10.28
N LYS A 436 -27.60 -4.86 -10.54
CA LYS A 436 -28.51 -4.01 -9.75
C LYS A 436 -28.46 -4.30 -8.24
N TYR A 437 -28.52 -5.57 -7.86
CA TYR A 437 -28.51 -5.96 -6.44
C TYR A 437 -27.17 -5.66 -5.78
N PHE A 438 -26.06 -5.99 -6.43
CA PHE A 438 -24.73 -5.71 -5.90
C PHE A 438 -24.52 -4.19 -5.72
N ALA A 439 -24.90 -3.38 -6.71
CA ALA A 439 -24.86 -1.92 -6.60
C ALA A 439 -25.69 -1.39 -5.42
N HIS A 440 -26.85 -1.99 -5.14
CA HIS A 440 -27.67 -1.60 -3.99
C HIS A 440 -27.02 -1.97 -2.66
N ILE A 441 -26.40 -3.15 -2.55
CA ILE A 441 -25.68 -3.56 -1.34
C ILE A 441 -24.51 -2.60 -1.07
N ILE A 442 -23.69 -2.32 -2.09
CA ILE A 442 -22.58 -1.36 -1.98
C ILE A 442 -23.08 0.02 -1.55
N LYS A 443 -24.21 0.50 -2.09
CA LYS A 443 -24.81 1.77 -1.67
C LYS A 443 -25.29 1.76 -0.21
N GLU A 444 -25.80 0.63 0.29
CA GLU A 444 -26.11 0.49 1.73
C GLU A 444 -24.83 0.57 2.59
N VAL A 445 -23.73 -0.06 2.15
CA VAL A 445 -22.41 0.03 2.83
C VAL A 445 -21.86 1.46 2.78
N MET A 446 -21.93 2.12 1.63
CA MET A 446 -21.52 3.52 1.45
C MET A 446 -22.32 4.46 2.38
N SER A 447 -23.64 4.24 2.50
CA SER A 447 -24.48 5.01 3.40
C SER A 447 -24.09 4.81 4.87
N ASP A 448 -23.75 3.58 5.27
CA ASP A 448 -23.27 3.28 6.63
C ASP A 448 -21.91 3.97 6.91
N LEU A 449 -21.00 4.01 5.93
CA LEU A 449 -19.72 4.72 6.03
C LEU A 449 -19.89 6.24 6.12
N GLU A 450 -20.85 6.81 5.38
CA GLU A 450 -21.20 8.23 5.44
C GLU A 450 -21.81 8.62 6.80
N GLU A 451 -22.67 7.76 7.36
CA GLU A 451 -23.26 7.93 8.70
C GLU A 451 -22.19 7.86 9.81
N SER A 452 -21.28 6.88 9.74
CA SER A 452 -20.18 6.73 10.71
C SER A 452 -19.19 7.90 10.67
N LYS A 453 -19.18 8.65 9.56
CA LYS A 453 -18.48 9.91 9.34
C LYS A 453 -16.96 9.84 9.35
N TYR A 454 -16.29 9.02 10.16
CA TYR A 454 -14.83 8.97 10.32
C TYR A 454 -14.18 7.74 9.69
N GLN A 455 -14.98 6.78 9.25
CA GLN A 455 -14.54 5.58 8.53
C GLN A 455 -14.66 5.79 7.02
N ASN A 456 -13.62 5.38 6.32
CA ASN A 456 -13.43 5.51 4.88
C ASN A 456 -12.92 4.16 4.35
N ALA A 457 -13.06 3.87 3.05
CA ALA A 457 -12.68 2.57 2.50
C ALA A 457 -12.12 2.65 1.08
N GLU A 458 -11.19 1.76 0.76
CA GLU A 458 -10.66 1.54 -0.59
C GLU A 458 -11.11 0.17 -1.09
N LEU A 459 -12.28 0.13 -1.72
CA LEU A 459 -12.91 -1.12 -2.17
C LEU A 459 -12.25 -1.65 -3.44
N ARG A 460 -12.04 -2.97 -3.51
CA ARG A 460 -11.48 -3.62 -4.70
C ARG A 460 -12.52 -4.24 -5.61
N LEU A 461 -12.47 -3.88 -6.89
CA LEU A 461 -13.29 -4.46 -7.97
C LEU A 461 -12.40 -5.27 -8.92
N SER A 462 -12.89 -6.43 -9.37
CA SER A 462 -12.12 -7.29 -10.26
C SER A 462 -12.27 -6.94 -11.74
N ILE A 463 -11.14 -6.88 -12.44
CA ILE A 463 -11.04 -7.05 -13.89
C ILE A 463 -10.22 -8.31 -14.15
N TYR A 464 -10.74 -9.23 -14.95
CA TYR A 464 -10.15 -10.54 -15.17
C TYR A 464 -9.27 -10.59 -16.42
N GLY A 465 -9.45 -9.64 -17.35
CA GLY A 465 -8.68 -9.60 -18.59
C GLY A 465 -9.10 -10.68 -19.60
N ARG A 466 -10.32 -11.20 -19.50
CA ARG A 466 -10.83 -12.22 -20.43
C ARG A 466 -11.40 -11.63 -21.71
N SER A 467 -11.79 -10.37 -21.68
CA SER A 467 -12.37 -9.65 -22.81
C SER A 467 -12.15 -8.16 -22.65
N ARG A 468 -12.01 -7.44 -23.77
CA ARG A 468 -11.80 -5.98 -23.80
C ARG A 468 -12.98 -5.19 -23.23
N ASP A 469 -14.19 -5.74 -23.30
CA ASP A 469 -15.42 -5.08 -22.86
C ASP A 469 -15.64 -5.11 -21.34
N GLU A 470 -14.79 -5.81 -20.57
CA GLU A 470 -14.93 -5.90 -19.11
C GLU A 470 -14.86 -4.52 -18.44
N TRP A 471 -14.01 -3.61 -18.92
CA TRP A 471 -13.90 -2.25 -18.41
C TRP A 471 -15.14 -1.42 -18.67
N ASP A 472 -15.66 -1.42 -19.89
CA ASP A 472 -16.87 -0.67 -20.25
C ASP A 472 -18.09 -1.19 -19.51
N LYS A 473 -18.21 -2.51 -19.33
CA LYS A 473 -19.26 -3.13 -18.51
C LYS A 473 -19.18 -2.68 -17.05
N LEU A 474 -17.99 -2.69 -16.46
CA LEU A 474 -17.78 -2.26 -15.08
C LEU A 474 -18.09 -0.78 -14.89
N ALA A 475 -17.61 0.07 -15.80
CA ALA A 475 -17.86 1.51 -15.76
C ALA A 475 -19.35 1.83 -15.96
N CYS A 476 -20.01 1.17 -16.92
CA CYS A 476 -21.43 1.28 -17.14
C CYS A 476 -22.23 0.87 -15.88
N TRP A 477 -21.84 -0.21 -15.20
CA TRP A 477 -22.44 -0.60 -13.92
C TRP A 477 -22.31 0.52 -12.86
N ALA A 478 -21.12 1.09 -12.69
CA ALA A 478 -20.88 2.14 -11.71
C ALA A 478 -21.69 3.42 -12.00
N VAL A 479 -21.68 3.88 -13.25
CA VAL A 479 -22.38 5.11 -13.69
C VAL A 479 -23.89 4.91 -13.67
N LYS A 480 -24.40 3.85 -14.30
CA LYS A 480 -25.84 3.57 -14.42
C LYS A 480 -26.52 3.45 -13.06
N HIS A 481 -25.87 2.80 -12.09
CA HIS A 481 -26.43 2.61 -10.75
C HIS A 481 -26.02 3.68 -9.73
N ARG A 482 -25.25 4.68 -10.19
CA ARG A 482 -24.71 5.79 -9.38
C ARG A 482 -23.97 5.31 -8.14
N VAL A 483 -23.00 4.41 -8.33
CA VAL A 483 -22.24 3.76 -7.25
C VAL A 483 -21.02 4.62 -6.90
N HIS A 484 -21.25 5.66 -6.10
CA HIS A 484 -20.20 6.58 -5.65
C HIS A 484 -20.46 7.07 -4.23
N SER A 485 -19.39 7.27 -3.46
CA SER A 485 -19.42 7.95 -2.18
C SER A 485 -18.13 8.75 -1.98
N PRO A 486 -18.17 9.96 -1.38
CA PRO A 486 -16.95 10.68 -1.01
C PRO A 486 -16.08 9.92 0.00
N ASN A 487 -16.63 8.91 0.68
CA ASN A 487 -15.91 8.11 1.66
C ASN A 487 -15.27 6.84 1.07
N VAL A 488 -15.47 6.57 -0.23
CA VAL A 488 -15.00 5.35 -0.88
C VAL A 488 -14.15 5.68 -2.11
N ARG A 489 -13.06 4.94 -2.26
CA ARG A 489 -12.24 4.89 -3.48
C ARG A 489 -12.19 3.48 -4.04
N TRP A 490 -11.82 3.37 -5.31
CA TRP A 490 -11.73 2.08 -6.00
C TRP A 490 -10.28 1.70 -6.29
N LEU A 491 -9.94 0.45 -6.01
CA LEU A 491 -8.78 -0.23 -6.59
C LEU A 491 -9.27 -1.32 -7.54
N VAL A 492 -8.55 -1.52 -8.63
CA VAL A 492 -8.86 -2.60 -9.58
C VAL A 492 -7.92 -3.76 -9.34
N GLN A 493 -8.48 -4.89 -8.91
CA GLN A 493 -7.73 -6.10 -8.68
C GLN A 493 -7.74 -7.01 -9.92
N VAL A 494 -6.57 -7.50 -10.30
CA VAL A 494 -6.35 -8.43 -11.40
C VAL A 494 -5.98 -9.79 -10.81
N PRO A 495 -6.88 -10.78 -10.85
CA PRO A 495 -6.59 -12.14 -10.39
C PRO A 495 -5.59 -12.84 -11.31
N ARG A 496 -4.58 -13.50 -10.72
CA ARG A 496 -3.54 -14.27 -11.42
C ARG A 496 -4.06 -15.65 -11.87
N LEU A 497 -5.08 -15.66 -12.73
CA LEU A 497 -5.82 -16.87 -13.15
C LEU A 497 -5.67 -17.17 -14.66
N PHE A 498 -4.55 -16.78 -15.27
CA PHE A 498 -4.32 -17.00 -16.71
C PHE A 498 -4.43 -18.48 -17.09
N ASP A 499 -3.82 -19.36 -16.30
CA ASP A 499 -3.91 -20.82 -16.44
C ASP A 499 -5.36 -21.30 -16.58
N VAL A 500 -6.25 -20.84 -15.70
CA VAL A 500 -7.68 -21.21 -15.72
C VAL A 500 -8.37 -20.74 -17.01
N TYR A 501 -8.06 -19.54 -17.48
CA TYR A 501 -8.66 -19.00 -18.71
C TYR A 501 -8.08 -19.66 -19.96
N ARG A 502 -6.80 -20.03 -19.92
CA ARG A 502 -6.09 -20.71 -20.99
C ARG A 502 -6.60 -22.13 -21.17
N THR A 503 -6.71 -22.92 -20.11
CA THR A 503 -7.27 -24.29 -20.17
C THR A 503 -8.73 -24.27 -20.64
N LYS A 504 -9.49 -23.19 -20.40
CA LYS A 504 -10.86 -23.01 -20.91
C LYS A 504 -10.93 -22.50 -22.35
N GLY A 505 -9.80 -22.24 -23.00
CA GLY A 505 -9.74 -21.67 -24.35
C GLY A 505 -10.32 -20.27 -24.46
N GLN A 506 -10.38 -19.52 -23.35
CA GLN A 506 -10.87 -18.13 -23.34
C GLN A 506 -9.81 -17.13 -23.77
N LEU A 507 -8.53 -17.49 -23.66
CA LEU A 507 -7.39 -16.68 -24.05
C LEU A 507 -6.40 -17.50 -24.88
N ALA A 508 -5.82 -16.88 -25.90
CA ALA A 508 -4.83 -17.46 -26.79
C ALA A 508 -3.42 -17.45 -26.20
N ASN A 509 -3.05 -16.36 -25.53
CA ASN A 509 -1.75 -16.15 -24.89
C ASN A 509 -1.85 -15.07 -23.80
N PHE A 510 -0.77 -14.85 -23.06
CA PHE A 510 -0.76 -13.85 -22.00
C PHE A 510 -0.88 -12.41 -22.52
N GLN A 511 -0.40 -12.14 -23.75
CA GLN A 511 -0.56 -10.81 -24.37
C GLN A 511 -2.03 -10.43 -24.52
N GLU A 512 -2.90 -11.35 -24.94
CA GLU A 512 -4.34 -11.09 -25.05
C GLU A 512 -4.94 -10.67 -23.69
N MET A 513 -4.50 -11.29 -22.59
CA MET A 513 -4.91 -10.88 -21.24
C MET A 513 -4.51 -9.43 -20.95
N LEU A 514 -3.25 -9.07 -21.24
CA LEU A 514 -2.74 -7.72 -21.04
C LEU A 514 -3.45 -6.70 -21.95
N GLU A 515 -3.75 -7.06 -23.20
CA GLU A 515 -4.51 -6.23 -24.14
C GLU A 515 -5.89 -5.92 -23.58
N ASN A 516 -6.59 -6.94 -23.06
CA ASN A 516 -7.92 -6.79 -22.46
C ASN A 516 -7.90 -5.91 -21.19
N ILE A 517 -6.78 -5.88 -20.47
CA ILE A 517 -6.63 -5.05 -19.26
C ILE A 517 -6.23 -3.62 -19.60
N PHE A 518 -5.26 -3.41 -20.49
CA PHE A 518 -4.62 -2.09 -20.66
C PHE A 518 -5.12 -1.31 -21.86
N LEU A 519 -5.40 -1.94 -23.02
CA LEU A 519 -5.79 -1.18 -24.21
C LEU A 519 -7.05 -0.30 -23.99
N PRO A 520 -8.13 -0.80 -23.35
CA PRO A 520 -9.31 0.05 -23.08
C PRO A 520 -8.98 1.31 -22.27
N LEU A 521 -7.99 1.23 -21.37
CA LEU A 521 -7.57 2.37 -20.55
C LEU A 521 -6.78 3.40 -21.36
N PHE A 522 -5.92 2.95 -22.28
CA PHE A 522 -5.24 3.83 -23.23
C PHE A 522 -6.24 4.46 -24.20
N GLU A 523 -7.19 3.69 -24.73
CA GLU A 523 -8.25 4.16 -25.62
C GLU A 523 -9.09 5.26 -24.94
N ALA A 524 -9.57 5.03 -23.72
CA ALA A 524 -10.28 6.03 -22.91
C ALA A 524 -9.41 7.24 -22.54
N THR A 525 -8.09 7.07 -22.47
CA THR A 525 -7.15 8.17 -22.23
C THR A 525 -6.87 8.97 -23.50
N VAL A 526 -6.81 8.36 -24.69
CA VAL A 526 -6.57 9.02 -25.98
C VAL A 526 -7.85 9.72 -26.47
N HIS A 527 -8.99 9.05 -26.36
CA HIS A 527 -10.29 9.52 -26.80
C HIS A 527 -11.38 9.24 -25.75
N PRO A 528 -11.51 10.08 -24.70
CA PRO A 528 -12.50 9.89 -23.64
C PRO A 528 -13.94 9.69 -24.15
N ALA A 529 -14.32 10.38 -25.22
CA ALA A 529 -15.66 10.29 -25.79
C ALA A 529 -15.99 8.93 -26.43
N SER A 530 -15.02 8.06 -26.73
CA SER A 530 -15.31 6.67 -27.13
C SER A 530 -15.60 5.73 -25.96
N HIS A 531 -15.18 6.10 -24.74
CA HIS A 531 -15.48 5.35 -23.51
C HIS A 531 -15.93 6.31 -22.40
N PRO A 532 -17.09 6.98 -22.55
CA PRO A 532 -17.44 8.11 -21.70
C PRO A 532 -17.69 7.69 -20.24
N GLU A 533 -18.38 6.56 -20.00
CA GLU A 533 -18.57 6.04 -18.65
C GLU A 533 -17.25 5.61 -18.01
N LEU A 534 -16.35 5.00 -18.78
CA LEU A 534 -15.03 4.58 -18.32
C LEU A 534 -14.19 5.77 -17.90
N HIS A 535 -14.17 6.84 -18.69
CA HIS A 535 -13.46 8.07 -18.34
C HIS A 535 -13.91 8.62 -16.97
N LEU A 536 -15.23 8.71 -16.73
CA LEU A 536 -15.77 9.17 -15.44
C LEU A 536 -15.45 8.23 -14.28
N PHE A 537 -15.51 6.92 -14.53
CA PHE A 537 -15.17 5.92 -13.52
C PHE A 537 -13.70 6.01 -13.10
N LEU A 538 -12.78 6.18 -14.06
CA LEU A 538 -11.33 6.25 -13.80
C LEU A 538 -10.90 7.48 -12.98
N GLU A 539 -11.69 8.54 -12.90
CA GLU A 539 -11.44 9.67 -11.98
C GLU A 539 -11.59 9.29 -10.49
N HIS A 540 -12.16 8.11 -10.21
CA HIS A 540 -12.38 7.58 -8.87
C HIS A 540 -11.63 6.27 -8.60
N VAL A 541 -10.81 5.83 -9.56
CA VAL A 541 -9.95 4.65 -9.45
C VAL A 541 -8.54 5.10 -9.10
N ASP A 542 -8.02 4.57 -8.00
CA ASP A 542 -6.73 4.98 -7.46
C ASP A 542 -5.57 4.13 -7.98
N GLY A 543 -5.82 2.86 -8.33
CA GLY A 543 -4.73 1.97 -8.70
C GLY A 543 -5.11 0.54 -9.00
N PHE A 544 -4.06 -0.28 -9.17
CA PHE A 544 -4.12 -1.70 -9.46
C PHE A 544 -3.67 -2.55 -8.27
N ASP A 545 -4.25 -3.73 -8.17
CA ASP A 545 -3.85 -4.79 -7.25
C ASP A 545 -3.69 -6.11 -8.03
N SER A 546 -2.80 -6.99 -7.60
CA SER A 546 -2.63 -8.35 -8.12
C SER A 546 -2.98 -9.35 -7.04
N VAL A 547 -3.95 -10.23 -7.31
CA VAL A 547 -4.56 -11.14 -6.32
C VAL A 547 -4.55 -12.59 -6.78
N ASP A 548 -4.98 -13.51 -5.90
CA ASP A 548 -5.05 -14.98 -5.98
C ASP A 548 -4.11 -15.65 -4.95
N ASP A 549 -4.28 -16.97 -4.75
CA ASP A 549 -3.51 -17.79 -3.80
C ASP A 549 -2.00 -17.72 -4.07
N GLU A 550 -1.31 -16.95 -3.23
CA GLU A 550 0.14 -16.75 -3.29
C GLU A 550 0.92 -18.03 -2.91
N SER A 551 0.27 -19.03 -2.29
CA SER A 551 0.92 -20.27 -1.84
C SER A 551 1.10 -21.32 -2.94
N LYS A 552 0.49 -21.11 -4.11
CA LYS A 552 0.64 -21.97 -5.30
C LYS A 552 2.11 -21.99 -5.73
N PRO A 553 2.67 -23.18 -6.06
CA PRO A 553 4.05 -23.29 -6.49
C PRO A 553 4.24 -22.60 -7.84
N GLU A 554 5.38 -21.93 -8.01
CA GLU A 554 5.79 -21.32 -9.27
C GLU A 554 6.92 -22.16 -9.87
N ASN A 555 6.73 -22.68 -11.08
CA ASN A 555 7.71 -23.57 -11.72
C ASN A 555 8.86 -22.83 -12.42
N HIS A 556 8.74 -21.50 -12.61
CA HIS A 556 9.64 -20.71 -13.44
C HIS A 556 10.11 -19.44 -12.72
N VAL A 557 11.42 -19.16 -12.75
CA VAL A 557 11.94 -17.82 -12.43
C VAL A 557 11.64 -16.90 -13.58
N PHE A 558 11.12 -15.72 -13.29
CA PHE A 558 11.07 -14.68 -14.31
C PHE A 558 12.47 -14.14 -14.60
N ASN A 559 12.97 -14.39 -15.81
CA ASN A 559 14.29 -14.00 -16.28
C ASN A 559 14.23 -13.65 -17.79
N LEU A 560 15.38 -13.36 -18.41
CA LEU A 560 15.44 -12.99 -19.83
C LEU A 560 15.17 -14.14 -20.82
N GLU A 561 15.19 -15.38 -20.33
CA GLU A 561 14.87 -16.58 -21.12
C GLU A 561 13.38 -16.93 -21.03
N SER A 562 12.63 -16.26 -20.15
CA SER A 562 11.19 -16.45 -20.02
C SER A 562 10.47 -16.03 -21.31
N PRO A 563 9.45 -16.79 -21.76
CA PRO A 563 8.67 -16.42 -22.93
C PRO A 563 8.08 -15.02 -22.83
N LEU A 564 8.13 -14.27 -23.93
CA LEU A 564 7.42 -12.99 -24.03
C LEU A 564 5.89 -13.22 -24.01
N PRO A 565 5.07 -12.21 -23.67
CA PRO A 565 3.62 -12.40 -23.48
C PRO A 565 2.89 -12.98 -24.69
N GLU A 566 3.32 -12.63 -25.91
CA GLU A 566 2.78 -13.17 -27.16
C GLU A 566 3.10 -14.66 -27.37
N ALA A 567 4.23 -15.11 -26.82
CA ALA A 567 4.75 -16.46 -26.91
C ALA A 567 4.39 -17.33 -25.71
N TRP A 568 3.85 -16.75 -24.63
CA TRP A 568 3.34 -17.50 -23.48
C TRP A 568 1.99 -18.13 -23.82
N VAL A 569 2.05 -19.30 -24.47
CA VAL A 569 0.89 -20.07 -24.94
C VAL A 569 0.63 -21.33 -24.12
N GLU A 570 1.55 -21.69 -23.23
CA GLU A 570 1.47 -22.85 -22.33
C GLU A 570 0.34 -22.67 -21.31
N GLU A 571 -0.15 -23.78 -20.75
CA GLU A 571 -1.21 -23.77 -19.73
C GLU A 571 -0.70 -23.38 -18.34
N ASP A 572 0.62 -23.41 -18.12
CA ASP A 572 1.24 -22.99 -16.87
C ASP A 572 1.03 -21.49 -16.63
N ASN A 573 0.68 -21.15 -15.39
CA ASN A 573 0.50 -19.75 -14.98
C ASN A 573 1.86 -19.03 -14.95
N PRO A 574 1.98 -17.81 -15.50
CA PRO A 574 3.19 -17.00 -15.34
C PRO A 574 3.50 -16.72 -13.86
N PRO A 575 4.78 -16.58 -13.49
CA PRO A 575 5.16 -16.30 -12.10
C PRO A 575 4.73 -14.89 -11.67
N TYR A 576 4.63 -14.67 -10.37
CA TYR A 576 4.18 -13.42 -9.75
C TYR A 576 4.95 -12.19 -10.26
N ALA A 577 6.27 -12.28 -10.36
CA ALA A 577 7.12 -11.20 -10.86
C ALA A 577 6.79 -10.81 -12.32
N TYR A 578 6.35 -11.78 -13.13
CA TYR A 578 5.94 -11.56 -14.52
C TYR A 578 4.68 -10.70 -14.58
N TYR A 579 3.65 -11.07 -13.81
CA TYR A 579 2.42 -10.28 -13.69
C TYR A 579 2.71 -8.86 -13.22
N LEU A 580 3.52 -8.69 -12.17
CA LEU A 580 3.82 -7.36 -11.65
C LEU A 580 4.62 -6.50 -12.64
N TYR A 581 5.62 -7.07 -13.33
CA TYR A 581 6.42 -6.32 -14.29
C TYR A 581 5.56 -5.78 -15.45
N TYR A 582 4.78 -6.63 -16.12
CA TYR A 582 3.96 -6.17 -17.25
C TYR A 582 2.81 -5.26 -16.79
N THR A 583 2.27 -5.47 -15.59
CA THR A 583 1.31 -4.53 -15.00
C THR A 583 1.95 -3.17 -14.77
N PHE A 584 3.15 -3.14 -14.17
CA PHE A 584 3.88 -1.92 -13.89
C PHE A 584 4.30 -1.17 -15.14
N ALA A 585 4.85 -1.87 -16.15
CA ALA A 585 5.33 -1.25 -17.38
C ALA A 585 4.19 -0.54 -18.13
N ASN A 586 3.05 -1.21 -18.30
CA ASN A 586 1.87 -0.61 -18.92
C ASN A 586 1.29 0.53 -18.08
N MET A 587 1.22 0.37 -16.75
CA MET A 587 0.75 1.42 -15.84
C MET A 587 1.65 2.66 -15.91
N ALA A 588 2.98 2.49 -15.96
CA ALA A 588 3.93 3.60 -16.05
C ALA A 588 3.70 4.42 -17.33
N MET A 589 3.66 3.78 -18.49
CA MET A 589 3.39 4.46 -19.76
C MET A 589 2.02 5.16 -19.76
N LEU A 590 0.99 4.46 -19.28
CA LEU A 590 -0.36 5.01 -19.15
C LEU A 590 -0.37 6.26 -18.25
N ASN A 591 0.32 6.21 -17.11
CA ASN A 591 0.40 7.33 -16.18
C ASN A 591 1.06 8.56 -16.80
N HIS A 592 2.12 8.40 -17.59
CA HIS A 592 2.72 9.54 -18.29
C HIS A 592 1.77 10.16 -19.31
N LEU A 593 1.05 9.34 -20.07
CA LEU A 593 0.05 9.82 -21.02
C LEU A 593 -1.12 10.53 -20.31
N ARG A 594 -1.65 9.92 -19.23
CA ARG A 594 -2.72 10.50 -18.41
C ARG A 594 -2.29 11.82 -17.77
N ARG A 595 -1.06 11.89 -17.25
CA ARG A 595 -0.48 13.12 -16.70
C ARG A 595 -0.37 14.23 -17.74
N GLN A 596 0.06 13.93 -18.97
CA GLN A 596 0.12 14.92 -20.05
C GLN A 596 -1.26 15.53 -20.36
N ARG A 597 -2.34 14.77 -20.12
CA ARG A 597 -3.73 15.24 -20.23
C ARG A 597 -4.31 15.86 -18.97
N GLY A 598 -3.60 15.82 -17.84
CA GLY A 598 -4.11 16.26 -16.54
C GLY A 598 -5.13 15.30 -15.91
N PHE A 599 -5.15 14.04 -16.33
CA PHE A 599 -6.04 13.02 -15.76
C PHE A 599 -5.45 12.35 -14.52
N HIS A 600 -6.32 11.73 -13.70
CA HIS A 600 -5.91 10.97 -12.53
C HIS A 600 -4.95 9.82 -12.90
N THR A 601 -3.86 9.63 -12.16
CA THR A 601 -2.87 8.55 -12.38
C THR A 601 -3.05 7.41 -11.40
N PHE A 602 -2.52 6.24 -11.74
CA PHE A 602 -2.70 5.01 -10.97
C PHE A 602 -1.46 4.63 -10.16
N VAL A 603 -1.65 3.94 -9.05
CA VAL A 603 -0.57 3.31 -8.27
C VAL A 603 -0.71 1.78 -8.26
N LEU A 604 0.37 1.06 -7.98
CA LEU A 604 0.38 -0.40 -7.86
C LEU A 604 0.43 -0.79 -6.38
N ARG A 605 -0.57 -1.56 -5.93
CA ARG A 605 -0.78 -1.95 -4.53
C ARG A 605 -1.14 -3.43 -4.40
N PRO A 606 -0.18 -4.35 -4.66
CA PRO A 606 -0.49 -5.76 -4.80
C PRO A 606 -0.69 -6.47 -3.45
N HIS A 607 -1.44 -7.56 -3.45
CA HIS A 607 -1.32 -8.58 -2.41
C HIS A 607 0.05 -9.23 -2.51
N CYS A 608 0.81 -9.19 -1.42
CA CYS A 608 2.21 -9.62 -1.45
C CYS A 608 2.71 -10.07 -0.07
N GLY A 609 3.36 -11.23 -0.05
CA GLY A 609 3.97 -11.81 1.13
C GLY A 609 2.97 -12.21 2.21
N GLU A 610 1.73 -12.52 1.84
CA GLU A 610 0.82 -13.26 2.72
C GLU A 610 1.26 -14.71 2.84
N ALA A 611 1.56 -15.32 1.69
CA ALA A 611 2.10 -16.65 1.53
C ALA A 611 3.13 -16.67 0.39
N GLY A 612 3.47 -17.86 -0.11
CA GLY A 612 4.40 -17.99 -1.24
C GLY A 612 5.88 -17.73 -0.90
N PRO A 613 6.72 -17.61 -1.94
CA PRO A 613 8.15 -17.38 -1.80
C PRO A 613 8.52 -15.90 -1.55
N ILE A 614 9.68 -15.67 -0.91
CA ILE A 614 10.14 -14.33 -0.49
C ILE A 614 10.40 -13.39 -1.68
N HIS A 615 10.69 -13.92 -2.88
CA HIS A 615 10.97 -13.10 -4.07
C HIS A 615 9.78 -12.27 -4.56
N HIS A 616 8.56 -12.59 -4.14
CA HIS A 616 7.40 -11.74 -4.40
C HIS A 616 7.58 -10.35 -3.77
N LEU A 617 8.05 -10.30 -2.52
CA LEU A 617 8.32 -9.06 -1.78
C LEU A 617 9.47 -8.27 -2.40
N VAL A 618 10.40 -8.91 -3.11
CA VAL A 618 11.44 -8.23 -3.88
C VAL A 618 10.85 -7.46 -5.04
N SER A 619 9.98 -8.12 -5.80
CA SER A 619 9.29 -7.51 -6.94
C SER A 619 8.40 -6.36 -6.48
N ALA A 620 7.64 -6.55 -5.40
CA ALA A 620 6.79 -5.50 -4.84
C ALA A 620 7.62 -4.33 -4.24
N PHE A 621 8.77 -4.59 -3.61
CA PHE A 621 9.66 -3.53 -3.14
C PHE A 621 10.15 -2.62 -4.27
N MET A 622 10.34 -3.14 -5.47
CA MET A 622 10.71 -2.32 -6.63
C MET A 622 9.50 -1.57 -7.20
N LEU A 623 8.38 -2.27 -7.38
CA LEU A 623 7.32 -1.83 -8.28
C LEU A 623 6.11 -1.19 -7.58
N ALA A 624 5.87 -1.47 -6.30
CA ALA A 624 4.64 -1.09 -5.61
C ALA A 624 4.76 0.17 -4.74
N GLU A 625 3.69 0.97 -4.72
CA GLU A 625 3.46 2.08 -3.79
C GLU A 625 3.38 1.58 -2.34
N ASN A 626 2.52 0.57 -2.12
CA ASN A 626 2.34 -0.13 -0.85
C ASN A 626 1.91 -1.58 -1.12
N ILE A 627 1.84 -2.41 -0.08
CA ILE A 627 1.46 -3.83 -0.21
C ILE A 627 0.32 -4.19 0.75
N SER A 628 -0.42 -5.25 0.42
CA SER A 628 -1.36 -5.90 1.33
C SER A 628 -0.74 -7.17 1.93
N HIS A 629 -0.99 -7.42 3.22
CA HIS A 629 -0.50 -8.49 4.11
C HIS A 629 0.95 -8.36 4.60
N GLY A 630 1.97 -8.62 3.77
CA GLY A 630 3.39 -8.51 4.18
C GLY A 630 3.83 -9.41 5.36
N LEU A 631 3.15 -10.52 5.62
CA LEU A 631 3.46 -11.46 6.71
C LEU A 631 4.89 -12.01 6.62
N LEU A 632 5.36 -12.34 5.41
CA LEU A 632 6.66 -12.97 5.19
C LEU A 632 7.86 -12.04 5.39
N LEU A 633 7.65 -10.72 5.51
CA LEU A 633 8.73 -9.78 5.88
C LEU A 633 9.37 -10.17 7.23
N ARG A 634 8.64 -10.84 8.14
CA ARG A 634 9.18 -11.38 9.41
C ARG A 634 10.33 -12.36 9.22
N LYS A 635 10.41 -13.02 8.05
CA LYS A 635 11.45 -14.00 7.70
C LYS A 635 12.59 -13.38 6.88
N ALA A 636 12.46 -12.13 6.44
CA ALA A 636 13.41 -11.45 5.57
C ALA A 636 13.89 -10.13 6.17
N PRO A 637 14.88 -10.16 7.11
CA PRO A 637 15.36 -8.97 7.80
C PRO A 637 15.85 -7.85 6.87
N VAL A 638 16.49 -8.21 5.75
CA VAL A 638 16.96 -7.22 4.76
C VAL A 638 15.79 -6.46 4.14
N LEU A 639 14.77 -7.18 3.65
CA LEU A 639 13.57 -6.55 3.09
C LEU A 639 12.81 -5.75 4.15
N GLN A 640 12.59 -6.30 5.34
CA GLN A 640 11.88 -5.57 6.39
C GLN A 640 12.59 -4.25 6.76
N TYR A 641 13.91 -4.25 6.81
CA TYR A 641 14.69 -3.03 7.04
C TYR A 641 14.59 -2.05 5.87
N LEU A 642 14.58 -2.53 4.62
CA LEU A 642 14.33 -1.69 3.45
C LEU A 642 12.91 -1.08 3.43
N TYR A 643 11.89 -1.85 3.81
CA TYR A 643 10.51 -1.35 3.95
C TYR A 643 10.41 -0.27 5.03
N TYR A 644 11.14 -0.44 6.15
CA TYR A 644 11.29 0.59 7.17
C TYR A 644 11.98 1.85 6.62
N LEU A 645 13.14 1.71 6.00
CA LEU A 645 13.91 2.87 5.51
C LEU A 645 13.20 3.62 4.38
N ALA A 646 12.48 2.92 3.51
CA ALA A 646 11.69 3.52 2.43
C ALA A 646 10.28 3.95 2.88
N GLN A 647 9.89 3.64 4.13
CA GLN A 647 8.56 3.91 4.70
C GLN A 647 7.42 3.44 3.79
N ILE A 648 7.52 2.19 3.33
CA ILE A 648 6.51 1.57 2.45
C ILE A 648 5.29 1.16 3.27
N GLY A 649 4.09 1.51 2.80
CA GLY A 649 2.83 1.13 3.44
C GLY A 649 2.59 -0.38 3.41
N ILE A 650 2.09 -0.94 4.52
CA ILE A 650 1.70 -2.34 4.63
C ILE A 650 0.29 -2.38 5.26
N ALA A 651 -0.71 -2.71 4.46
CA ALA A 651 -2.08 -2.93 4.93
C ALA A 651 -2.21 -4.37 5.43
N MET A 652 -2.48 -4.56 6.72
CA MET A 652 -2.51 -5.88 7.35
C MET A 652 -3.91 -6.21 7.86
N SER A 653 -4.36 -7.44 7.63
CA SER A 653 -5.70 -7.93 8.01
C SER A 653 -5.61 -9.11 8.99
N PRO A 654 -5.37 -8.86 10.29
CA PRO A 654 -5.06 -9.91 11.27
C PRO A 654 -6.14 -10.98 11.44
N LEU A 655 -7.43 -10.66 11.37
CA LEU A 655 -8.50 -11.68 11.49
C LEU A 655 -8.57 -12.59 10.26
N SER A 656 -8.35 -12.04 9.07
CA SER A 656 -8.19 -12.82 7.84
C SER A 656 -7.00 -13.76 7.96
N ASN A 657 -5.82 -13.20 8.29
CA ASN A 657 -4.60 -13.99 8.45
C ASN A 657 -4.75 -15.09 9.51
N ASN A 658 -5.45 -14.82 10.62
CA ASN A 658 -5.76 -15.81 11.66
C ASN A 658 -6.58 -16.99 11.15
N SER A 659 -7.49 -16.75 10.22
CA SER A 659 -8.38 -17.76 9.67
C SER A 659 -7.71 -18.58 8.57
N LEU A 660 -6.73 -18.03 7.87
CA LEU A 660 -6.15 -18.63 6.66
C LEU A 660 -4.71 -19.15 6.82
N PHE A 661 -3.84 -18.45 7.56
CA PHE A 661 -2.39 -18.69 7.45
C PHE A 661 -1.63 -18.71 8.78
N LEU A 662 -2.00 -17.87 9.74
CA LEU A 662 -1.15 -17.60 10.90
C LEU A 662 -1.99 -17.19 12.10
N SER A 663 -1.86 -17.91 13.22
CA SER A 663 -2.59 -17.58 14.44
C SER A 663 -2.42 -16.12 14.88
N TYR A 664 -3.48 -15.52 15.40
CA TYR A 664 -3.56 -14.08 15.68
C TYR A 664 -2.39 -13.56 16.53
N HIS A 665 -2.01 -14.29 17.58
CA HIS A 665 -0.89 -13.91 18.46
C HIS A 665 0.49 -13.93 17.79
N ARG A 666 0.63 -14.66 16.67
CA ARG A 666 1.87 -14.73 15.89
C ARG A 666 1.91 -13.71 14.76
N ASN A 667 0.83 -12.96 14.53
CA ASN A 667 0.81 -11.91 13.51
C ASN A 667 1.89 -10.86 13.82
N PRO A 668 2.71 -10.45 12.82
CA PRO A 668 3.86 -9.59 13.08
C PRO A 668 3.52 -8.09 13.17
N LEU A 669 2.24 -7.69 13.02
CA LEU A 669 1.83 -6.28 13.07
C LEU A 669 2.35 -5.53 14.31
N PRO A 670 2.23 -6.04 15.55
CA PRO A 670 2.74 -5.32 16.73
C PRO A 670 4.25 -5.08 16.67
N GLU A 671 5.00 -6.04 16.11
CA GLU A 671 6.44 -5.94 15.95
C GLU A 671 6.82 -4.97 14.82
N TYR A 672 6.05 -4.95 13.73
CA TYR A 672 6.27 -3.99 12.65
C TYR A 672 5.99 -2.57 13.12
N LEU A 673 4.91 -2.38 13.88
CA LEU A 673 4.58 -1.10 14.50
C LEU A 673 5.65 -0.68 15.52
N SER A 674 6.17 -1.59 16.36
CA SER A 674 7.22 -1.24 17.32
C SER A 674 8.50 -0.79 16.62
N ARG A 675 8.90 -1.49 15.56
CA ARG A 675 10.07 -1.14 14.71
C ARG A 675 9.88 0.16 13.92
N GLY A 676 8.64 0.62 13.75
CA GLY A 676 8.32 1.86 13.05
C GLY A 676 8.10 1.70 11.54
N LEU A 677 7.73 0.50 11.09
CA LEU A 677 7.23 0.31 9.74
C LEU A 677 5.86 1.01 9.58
N MET A 678 5.56 1.48 8.38
CA MET A 678 4.29 2.13 8.07
C MET A 678 3.18 1.09 7.88
N VAL A 679 2.62 0.61 8.99
CA VAL A 679 1.53 -0.39 8.98
C VAL A 679 0.16 0.25 9.24
N SER A 680 -0.88 -0.33 8.63
CA SER A 680 -2.30 -0.06 8.92
C SER A 680 -3.05 -1.36 9.19
N LEU A 681 -4.21 -1.24 9.86
CA LEU A 681 -5.19 -2.32 9.98
C LEU A 681 -6.19 -2.23 8.82
N SER A 682 -6.58 -3.39 8.29
CA SER A 682 -7.55 -3.56 7.21
C SER A 682 -8.41 -4.80 7.46
N THR A 683 -9.50 -4.96 6.70
CA THR A 683 -10.51 -5.99 6.98
C THR A 683 -10.52 -7.17 6.01
N ASP A 684 -9.95 -7.01 4.82
CA ASP A 684 -9.92 -8.01 3.75
C ASP A 684 -11.33 -8.39 3.27
N ASP A 685 -11.95 -9.39 3.89
CA ASP A 685 -13.30 -9.87 3.61
C ASP A 685 -14.20 -9.84 4.86
N PRO A 686 -14.83 -8.69 5.18
CA PRO A 686 -15.82 -8.59 6.26
C PRO A 686 -16.89 -9.70 6.25
N LEU A 687 -17.33 -10.11 5.07
CA LEU A 687 -18.32 -11.18 4.90
C LEU A 687 -17.87 -12.52 5.51
N GLN A 688 -16.58 -12.80 5.50
CA GLN A 688 -16.02 -14.09 5.90
C GLN A 688 -15.40 -14.08 7.29
N PHE A 689 -14.95 -12.91 7.78
CA PHE A 689 -14.15 -12.83 9.00
C PHE A 689 -14.76 -12.01 10.14
N HIS A 690 -15.81 -11.21 9.87
CA HIS A 690 -16.30 -10.20 10.81
C HIS A 690 -17.77 -10.43 11.20
N PHE A 691 -18.10 -10.13 12.46
CA PHE A 691 -19.44 -10.30 13.00
C PHE A 691 -20.20 -8.99 13.21
N THR A 692 -19.48 -7.87 13.32
CA THR A 692 -20.07 -6.58 13.68
C THR A 692 -20.54 -5.76 12.46
N LYS A 693 -21.32 -4.71 12.70
CA LYS A 693 -21.75 -3.76 11.65
C LYS A 693 -20.59 -2.88 11.17
N GLU A 694 -19.52 -2.74 11.96
CA GLU A 694 -18.37 -1.87 11.69
C GLU A 694 -17.09 -2.73 11.67
N PRO A 695 -16.82 -3.45 10.56
CA PRO A 695 -15.74 -4.45 10.49
C PRO A 695 -14.36 -3.88 10.85
N LEU A 696 -14.03 -2.69 10.34
CA LEU A 696 -12.76 -2.06 10.64
C LEU A 696 -12.62 -1.76 12.15
N MET A 697 -13.69 -1.31 12.79
CA MET A 697 -13.68 -1.05 14.23
C MET A 697 -13.54 -2.32 15.07
N GLU A 698 -14.06 -3.45 14.57
CA GLU A 698 -13.84 -4.78 15.17
C GLU A 698 -12.36 -5.19 15.10
N GLU A 699 -11.68 -4.99 13.97
CA GLU A 699 -10.23 -5.21 13.86
C GLU A 699 -9.43 -4.39 14.88
N TYR A 700 -9.68 -3.06 14.94
CA TYR A 700 -9.03 -2.21 15.93
C TYR A 700 -9.34 -2.63 17.36
N SER A 701 -10.58 -3.02 17.65
CA SER A 701 -11.00 -3.41 19.00
C SER A 701 -10.29 -4.70 19.43
N ILE A 702 -10.23 -5.71 18.57
CA ILE A 702 -9.57 -6.98 18.87
C ILE A 702 -8.06 -6.78 18.99
N ALA A 703 -7.44 -6.07 18.05
CA ALA A 703 -6.00 -5.76 18.09
C ALA A 703 -5.61 -5.07 19.40
N THR A 704 -6.42 -4.10 19.84
CA THR A 704 -6.21 -3.38 21.10
C THR A 704 -6.28 -4.29 22.32
N GLN A 705 -7.28 -5.16 22.40
CA GLN A 705 -7.44 -6.06 23.55
C GLN A 705 -6.37 -7.16 23.59
N VAL A 706 -5.99 -7.70 22.42
CA VAL A 706 -5.05 -8.81 22.34
C VAL A 706 -3.60 -8.35 22.47
N TRP A 707 -3.22 -7.27 21.81
CA TRP A 707 -1.85 -6.75 21.80
C TRP A 707 -1.60 -5.60 22.77
N LYS A 708 -2.64 -5.18 23.51
CA LYS A 708 -2.57 -4.10 24.51
C LYS A 708 -2.09 -2.77 23.91
N LEU A 709 -2.58 -2.45 22.71
CA LEU A 709 -2.26 -1.19 22.04
C LEU A 709 -2.80 0.00 22.85
N SER A 710 -2.00 1.05 22.97
CA SER A 710 -2.43 2.30 23.60
C SER A 710 -3.33 3.11 22.65
N SER A 711 -4.00 4.13 23.19
CA SER A 711 -4.73 5.12 22.36
C SER A 711 -3.81 5.80 21.34
N CYS A 712 -2.56 6.08 21.72
CA CYS A 712 -1.55 6.65 20.83
C CYS A 712 -1.25 5.71 19.65
N ASP A 713 -1.07 4.41 19.92
CA ASP A 713 -0.78 3.38 18.89
C ASP A 713 -1.96 3.23 17.93
N MET A 714 -3.19 3.18 18.45
CA MET A 714 -4.40 3.12 17.64
C MET A 714 -4.54 4.35 16.72
N CYS A 715 -4.21 5.55 17.23
CA CYS A 715 -4.23 6.78 16.44
C CYS A 715 -3.10 6.82 15.40
N GLU A 716 -1.92 6.28 15.72
CA GLU A 716 -0.79 6.14 14.78
C GLU A 716 -1.17 5.21 13.61
N LEU A 717 -1.77 4.05 13.88
CA LEU A 717 -2.27 3.13 12.86
C LEU A 717 -3.32 3.79 11.96
N ALA A 718 -4.26 4.53 12.55
CA ALA A 718 -5.29 5.27 11.79
C ALA A 718 -4.70 6.41 10.93
N ARG A 719 -3.72 7.14 11.46
CA ARG A 719 -2.99 8.17 10.70
C ARG A 719 -2.24 7.54 9.52
N ASN A 720 -1.58 6.39 9.73
CA ASN A 720 -0.87 5.68 8.68
C ASN A 720 -1.80 5.19 7.57
N SER A 721 -3.01 4.72 7.92
CA SER A 721 -3.98 4.29 6.90
C SER A 721 -4.44 5.44 6.02
N VAL A 722 -4.64 6.63 6.58
CA VAL A 722 -4.89 7.85 5.78
C VAL A 722 -3.70 8.19 4.88
N LEU A 723 -2.47 8.15 5.41
CA LEU A 723 -1.28 8.50 4.63
C LEU A 723 -1.10 7.61 3.40
N MET A 724 -1.26 6.29 3.56
CA MET A 724 -1.08 5.34 2.46
C MET A 724 -2.28 5.19 1.53
N SER A 725 -3.46 5.70 1.91
CA SER A 725 -4.66 5.69 1.04
C SER A 725 -4.50 6.52 -0.23
N GLY A 726 -5.37 6.34 -1.22
CA GLY A 726 -5.38 7.04 -2.52
C GLY A 726 -6.26 8.29 -2.54
N PHE A 727 -6.85 8.69 -1.40
CA PHE A 727 -7.57 9.96 -1.30
C PHE A 727 -6.69 11.17 -1.69
N SER A 728 -7.31 12.17 -2.32
CA SER A 728 -6.59 13.32 -2.86
C SER A 728 -5.86 14.14 -1.78
N HIS A 729 -4.84 14.91 -2.23
CA HIS A 729 -4.11 15.87 -1.39
C HIS A 729 -5.05 16.71 -0.53
N LYS A 730 -6.06 17.29 -1.19
CA LYS A 730 -7.04 18.17 -0.57
C LYS A 730 -7.78 17.46 0.55
N VAL A 731 -8.24 16.23 0.34
CA VAL A 731 -8.94 15.44 1.36
C VAL A 731 -7.99 15.11 2.52
N LYS A 732 -6.79 14.62 2.24
CA LYS A 732 -5.78 14.32 3.26
C LYS A 732 -5.39 15.56 4.07
N SER A 733 -5.30 16.73 3.45
CA SER A 733 -5.06 18.01 4.12
C SER A 733 -6.19 18.40 5.09
N HIS A 734 -7.46 18.11 4.76
CA HIS A 734 -8.57 18.25 5.70
C HIS A 734 -8.46 17.26 6.87
N TRP A 735 -7.99 16.03 6.64
CA TRP A 735 -7.97 14.97 7.64
C TRP A 735 -6.76 14.98 8.56
N LEU A 736 -5.59 15.37 8.06
CA LEU A 736 -4.31 15.31 8.78
C LEU A 736 -3.79 16.70 9.15
N GLY A 737 -4.20 17.74 8.41
CA GLY A 737 -3.80 19.12 8.63
C GLY A 737 -3.17 19.76 7.39
N PRO A 738 -3.11 21.11 7.34
CA PRO A 738 -2.60 21.85 6.20
C PRO A 738 -1.15 21.51 5.85
N ASN A 739 -0.35 21.21 6.86
CA ASN A 739 1.09 20.98 6.74
C ASN A 739 1.47 19.50 6.68
N TYR A 740 0.52 18.58 6.47
CA TYR A 740 0.77 17.14 6.64
C TYR A 740 1.89 16.56 5.75
N THR A 741 2.25 17.26 4.68
CA THR A 741 3.34 16.93 3.76
C THR A 741 4.73 17.29 4.30
N LYS A 742 4.82 18.11 5.36
CA LYS A 742 6.09 18.42 6.03
C LYS A 742 6.63 17.20 6.78
N GLU A 743 7.94 17.16 6.92
CA GLU A 743 8.63 16.10 7.66
C GLU A 743 8.53 16.31 9.18
N GLY A 744 8.54 15.21 9.93
CA GLY A 744 8.60 15.22 11.39
C GLY A 744 7.36 15.84 12.08
N PRO A 745 7.53 16.35 13.32
CA PRO A 745 6.43 16.95 14.08
C PRO A 745 5.74 18.15 13.40
N GLU A 746 6.43 18.86 12.49
CA GLU A 746 5.81 19.96 11.75
C GLU A 746 4.69 19.50 10.79
N GLY A 747 4.75 18.24 10.36
CA GLY A 747 3.73 17.60 9.53
C GLY A 747 2.58 16.96 10.30
N ASN A 748 2.47 17.21 11.60
CA ASN A 748 1.42 16.66 12.43
C ASN A 748 0.54 17.76 13.03
N ASP A 749 -0.78 17.61 12.90
CA ASP A 749 -1.75 18.36 13.69
C ASP A 749 -2.45 17.40 14.63
N ILE A 750 -2.03 17.37 15.90
CA ILE A 750 -2.62 16.52 16.94
C ILE A 750 -4.14 16.75 17.08
N ARG A 751 -4.65 17.93 16.74
CA ARG A 751 -6.10 18.23 16.79
C ARG A 751 -6.88 17.53 15.68
N ARG A 752 -6.18 16.89 14.73
CA ARG A 752 -6.78 16.11 13.64
C ARG A 752 -6.40 14.64 13.70
N THR A 753 -5.14 14.34 14.02
CA THR A 753 -4.62 12.97 14.07
C THR A 753 -4.75 12.31 15.44
N ASN A 754 -4.83 13.11 16.51
CA ASN A 754 -4.70 12.68 17.90
C ASN A 754 -3.42 11.89 18.20
N VAL A 755 -2.41 11.98 17.34
CA VAL A 755 -1.08 11.41 17.56
C VAL A 755 -0.19 12.49 18.18
N PRO A 756 0.36 12.30 19.39
CA PRO A 756 1.27 13.25 20.01
C PRO A 756 2.49 13.56 19.16
N ASP A 757 2.90 14.84 19.13
CA ASP A 757 4.15 15.26 18.48
C ASP A 757 5.38 14.54 19.05
N ILE A 758 5.32 14.10 20.31
CA ILE A 758 6.32 13.24 20.95
C ILE A 758 6.52 11.94 20.17
N ARG A 759 5.43 11.25 19.79
CA ARG A 759 5.47 10.02 19.02
C ARG A 759 6.05 10.27 17.63
N VAL A 760 5.55 11.30 16.95
CA VAL A 760 5.99 11.67 15.61
C VAL A 760 7.47 12.07 15.60
N GLY A 761 7.91 12.83 16.61
CA GLY A 761 9.30 13.22 16.82
C GLY A 761 10.20 12.01 17.01
N TYR A 762 9.84 11.08 17.91
CA TYR A 762 10.58 9.84 18.09
C TYR A 762 10.74 9.04 16.78
N ARG A 763 9.63 8.83 16.04
CA ARG A 763 9.65 8.09 14.77
C ARG A 763 10.56 8.76 13.74
N TYR A 764 10.42 10.08 13.58
CA TYR A 764 11.19 10.86 12.62
C TYR A 764 12.68 10.91 12.95
N GLU A 765 13.02 11.20 14.21
CA GLU A 765 14.41 11.24 14.69
C GLU A 765 15.08 9.87 14.51
N THR A 766 14.38 8.78 14.85
CA THR A 766 14.91 7.43 14.71
C THR A 766 15.16 7.07 13.24
N LEU A 767 14.21 7.37 12.34
CA LEU A 767 14.41 7.16 10.90
C LEU A 767 15.59 7.97 10.35
N CYS A 768 15.71 9.23 10.73
CA CYS A 768 16.82 10.09 10.33
C CYS A 768 18.17 9.53 10.81
N GLN A 769 18.22 8.94 12.01
CA GLN A 769 19.43 8.30 12.55
C GLN A 769 19.81 7.04 11.76
N GLU A 770 18.86 6.17 11.43
CA GLU A 770 19.14 4.98 10.62
C GLU A 770 19.58 5.34 9.19
N LEU A 771 18.98 6.38 8.58
CA LEU A 771 19.38 6.89 7.28
C LEU A 771 20.76 7.56 7.33
N ALA A 772 21.04 8.36 8.36
CA ALA A 772 22.35 8.97 8.56
C ALA A 772 23.43 7.91 8.73
N LEU A 773 23.17 6.84 9.49
CA LEU A 773 24.09 5.73 9.69
C LEU A 773 24.56 5.12 8.36
N ILE A 774 23.62 4.73 7.48
CA ILE A 774 23.98 4.08 6.22
C ILE A 774 24.60 5.06 5.22
N THR A 775 24.18 6.33 5.21
CA THR A 775 24.72 7.32 4.27
C THR A 775 26.11 7.80 4.68
N GLN A 776 26.35 8.02 5.98
CA GLN A 776 27.66 8.38 6.51
C GLN A 776 28.68 7.25 6.38
N ALA A 777 28.25 6.00 6.55
CA ALA A 777 29.13 4.85 6.32
C ALA A 777 29.66 4.85 4.87
N VAL A 778 28.80 5.09 3.88
CA VAL A 778 29.19 5.19 2.46
C VAL A 778 30.09 6.42 2.21
N GLN A 779 29.81 7.57 2.82
CA GLN A 779 30.63 8.78 2.66
C GLN A 779 32.02 8.68 3.32
N SER A 780 32.14 7.96 4.43
CA SER A 780 33.40 7.84 5.18
C SER A 780 34.50 7.17 4.35
N GLU A 781 34.14 6.20 3.51
CA GLU A 781 35.07 5.60 2.54
C GLU A 781 35.48 6.58 1.44
N MET A 782 34.57 7.45 0.98
CA MET A 782 34.90 8.47 -0.03
C MET A 782 35.96 9.46 0.50
N LEU A 783 35.98 9.72 1.81
CA LEU A 783 36.99 10.57 2.46
C LEU A 783 38.33 9.85 2.63
N GLU A 784 38.34 8.55 2.92
CA GLU A 784 39.58 7.75 3.03
C GLU A 784 40.23 7.43 1.67
N THR A 785 39.47 7.52 0.57
CA THR A 785 39.97 7.24 -0.80
C THR A 785 40.52 8.46 -1.55
N ILE A 786 40.48 9.66 -0.97
CA ILE A 786 41.21 10.82 -1.50
C ILE A 786 42.71 10.58 -1.28
N PRO A 787 43.55 10.44 -2.33
CA PRO A 787 44.98 10.31 -2.13
C PRO A 787 45.48 11.58 -1.45
N GLU A 788 46.17 11.45 -0.31
CA GLU A 788 47.03 12.52 0.18
C GLU A 788 47.89 13.00 -1.00
N GLU A 789 47.77 14.27 -1.38
CA GLU A 789 48.68 14.88 -2.34
C GLU A 789 50.10 14.55 -1.89
N SER A 790 50.80 13.79 -2.73
CA SER A 790 52.19 13.40 -2.54
C SER A 790 53.00 14.61 -2.07
N GLY A 791 53.35 14.61 -0.78
CA GLY A 791 54.15 15.64 -0.16
C GLY A 791 55.36 15.96 -1.05
N LEU A 792 55.51 17.25 -1.33
CA LEU A 792 56.65 17.87 -1.99
C LEU A 792 57.95 17.15 -1.59
N THR A 793 58.51 16.40 -2.54
CA THR A 793 59.89 15.96 -2.47
C THR A 793 60.76 17.21 -2.52
N THR A 794 61.20 17.65 -1.34
CA THR A 794 62.27 18.62 -1.21
C THR A 794 63.54 17.97 -1.75
N SER A 795 63.98 18.48 -2.89
CA SER A 795 65.29 18.19 -3.47
C SER A 795 66.38 18.75 -2.56
N PRO A 796 67.48 18.03 -2.28
CA PRO A 796 68.63 18.64 -1.66
C PRO A 796 69.33 19.50 -2.72
N GLY A 797 69.32 20.82 -2.53
CA GLY A 797 70.08 21.74 -3.37
C GLY A 797 71.60 21.53 -3.20
N PRO A 798 72.43 21.79 -4.22
CA PRO A 798 73.86 21.68 -4.11
C PRO A 798 74.45 22.96 -3.51
N GLN A 799 75.01 22.86 -2.31
CA GLN A 799 76.35 23.31 -1.87
C GLN A 799 76.43 23.39 -0.35
#